data_AF-K1R0N5-F1
#
_entry.id   AF-K1R0N5-F1
#
_cell.length_a   1.000
_cell.length_b   1.000
_cell.length_c   1.000
_cell.angle_alpha   90.00
_cell.angle_beta   90.00
_cell.angle_gamma   90.00
#
_symmetry.space_group_name_H-M   'P 1'
#
loop_
_entity.id
_entity.type
_entity.pdbx_description
1 polymer ?
#
loop_
_entity_poly.entity_id
_entity_poly.type
_entity_poly.pdbx_seq_one_letter_code
_entity_poly.pdbx_strand_id
1 'polypeptide(L)'
;MTNENENLHTTVAEKEKQVSNLKQQICLLEETQMDFQTELQKLEVEKKSLEETVLNQSKLTSVDDQNEKIYNLEEKLEALASENGKLKAEIDEKKKEYAKQEDVLQTRWERVMELSDEVSSVREAMEEVEQSLSSASEEIHGLKLRNLQLESTVREKEGEVSDLQEQCQFLETEVESLRSEVNNLNEELSQALDQNVSSSGQDEIESKIAEKESLISSLQSQLQAVESELKANEEKVKNITSSVQDEVEEKITLKDKEIESLRIQLEALQNKLKAKDADLQLAYNQSISSSGQEEKFQERMNKKEHELQSLQTKLMDLQTQVEKEGVQELHYTISQLESKVEQYSQRNRELQQSLIKLEAGASVPQTLQKEMEKVRNENETLKKEREQFQLEEKMKRSKLVSEFNSQRMTIKKHEKTIQELLKELDEVDSKAVEKEVLDKLAREEKENDRLWASIEAKEKEIRHLKGYQSQTVDLAKQVAELERNKKELEAKLRESKKATVGKSDEEIFTPHARELADKKREVFALRMELEKVKDSAKDREQAYGETVDRYEKRISSLKNEIRRLQQDNETSVLVPCSMKKTLFEETTEKPCNTSSQSNVSSSEAGVSYKASCSGAVDQYSNLLLKNENKRLEKDNKKLVAKLTQLEAELKRYKENRKKSVVKKEPLEDSKLTQLDFSIPKAPVSVQVQSGFRKVEPSSKRKELSTDDIDSKDQCATQ
;
A
#
# COMPACT_ATOMS: atom_id res chain seq x y z
N MET A 1 87.26 93.76 -68.08
CA MET A 1 86.41 94.95 -67.80
C MET A 1 84.91 94.67 -68.01
N THR A 2 84.39 94.30 -69.19
CA THR A 2 82.94 93.98 -69.34
C THR A 2 82.55 92.64 -68.69
N ASN A 3 83.15 91.53 -69.13
CA ASN A 3 82.72 90.18 -68.73
C ASN A 3 82.90 89.88 -67.23
N GLU A 4 83.83 90.55 -66.54
CA GLU A 4 84.02 90.38 -65.09
C GLU A 4 82.85 90.99 -64.29
N ASN A 5 82.29 92.12 -64.74
CA ASN A 5 81.10 92.69 -64.11
C ASN A 5 79.88 91.77 -64.30
N GLU A 6 79.71 91.16 -65.47
CA GLU A 6 78.61 90.20 -65.69
C GLU A 6 78.75 88.98 -64.77
N ASN A 7 79.97 88.45 -64.60
CA ASN A 7 80.22 87.28 -63.74
C ASN A 7 80.13 87.60 -62.23
N LEU A 8 80.37 88.86 -61.85
CA LEU A 8 80.07 89.38 -60.51
C LEU A 8 78.57 89.60 -60.32
N HIS A 9 77.83 90.09 -61.33
CA HIS A 9 76.39 90.24 -61.24
C HIS A 9 75.65 88.90 -61.16
N THR A 10 76.07 87.86 -61.87
CA THR A 10 75.49 86.51 -61.73
C THR A 10 75.74 85.93 -60.34
N THR A 11 76.97 86.00 -59.83
CA THR A 11 77.29 85.50 -58.48
C THR A 11 76.63 86.31 -57.37
N VAL A 12 76.45 87.63 -57.53
CA VAL A 12 75.62 88.45 -56.61
C VAL A 12 74.17 88.02 -56.66
N ALA A 13 73.54 87.92 -57.84
CA ALA A 13 72.13 87.51 -57.96
C ALA A 13 71.88 86.09 -57.41
N GLU A 14 72.84 85.17 -57.57
CA GLU A 14 72.77 83.83 -57.01
C GLU A 14 72.95 83.81 -55.48
N LYS A 15 73.77 84.73 -54.93
CA LYS A 15 73.88 84.96 -53.49
C LYS A 15 72.63 85.64 -52.91
N GLU A 16 72.01 86.58 -53.61
CA GLU A 16 70.73 87.19 -53.25
C GLU A 16 69.62 86.12 -53.23
N LYS A 17 69.60 85.21 -54.21
CA LYS A 17 68.69 84.05 -54.22
C LYS A 17 68.94 83.09 -53.05
N GLN A 18 70.20 82.83 -52.69
CA GLN A 18 70.54 82.04 -51.49
C GLN A 18 70.08 82.76 -50.21
N VAL A 19 70.29 84.07 -50.09
CA VAL A 19 69.82 84.89 -48.96
C VAL A 19 68.28 84.92 -48.88
N SER A 20 67.57 85.00 -50.01
CA SER A 20 66.11 84.92 -50.05
C SER A 20 65.59 83.57 -49.57
N ASN A 21 66.22 82.47 -49.99
CA ASN A 21 65.86 81.13 -49.57
C ASN A 21 66.15 80.91 -48.07
N LEU A 22 67.31 81.38 -47.57
CA LEU A 22 67.64 81.35 -46.15
C LEU A 22 66.68 82.19 -45.30
N LYS A 23 66.26 83.37 -45.77
CA LYS A 23 65.21 84.17 -45.12
C LYS A 23 63.87 83.41 -45.03
N GLN A 24 63.46 82.75 -46.11
CA GLN A 24 62.23 81.94 -46.11
C GLN A 24 62.34 80.75 -45.15
N GLN A 25 63.51 80.10 -45.07
CA GLN A 25 63.77 79.05 -44.08
C GLN A 25 63.79 79.58 -42.63
N ILE A 26 64.31 80.78 -42.39
CA ILE A 26 64.26 81.44 -41.08
C ILE A 26 62.80 81.70 -40.67
N CYS A 27 61.97 82.27 -41.54
CA CYS A 27 60.56 82.51 -41.21
C CYS A 27 59.79 81.21 -40.91
N LEU A 28 60.03 80.12 -41.66
CA LEU A 28 59.44 78.81 -41.37
C LEU A 28 59.93 78.22 -40.03
N LEU A 29 61.19 78.46 -39.65
CA LEU A 29 61.72 78.07 -38.34
C LEU A 29 61.13 78.93 -37.20
N GLU A 30 60.92 80.22 -37.42
CA GLU A 30 60.26 81.13 -36.48
C GLU A 30 58.79 80.74 -36.26
N GLU A 31 58.06 80.38 -37.33
CA GLU A 31 56.69 79.84 -37.26
C GLU A 31 56.65 78.54 -36.44
N THR A 32 57.46 77.53 -36.78
CA THR A 32 57.51 76.27 -36.01
C THR A 32 57.96 76.46 -34.56
N GLN A 33 58.82 77.43 -34.27
CA GLN A 33 59.19 77.78 -32.90
C GLN A 33 58.00 78.36 -32.11
N MET A 34 57.17 79.21 -32.73
CA MET A 34 55.95 79.71 -32.08
C MET A 34 54.90 78.61 -31.87
N ASP A 35 54.77 77.66 -32.80
CA ASP A 35 53.89 76.50 -32.63
C ASP A 35 54.33 75.63 -31.44
N PHE A 36 55.62 75.27 -31.35
CA PHE A 36 56.15 74.53 -30.20
C PHE A 36 56.02 75.28 -28.89
N GLN A 37 56.21 76.61 -28.86
CA GLN A 37 55.97 77.41 -27.65
C GLN A 37 54.49 77.41 -27.25
N THR A 38 53.57 77.45 -28.22
CA THR A 38 52.12 77.39 -28.00
C THR A 38 51.69 76.01 -27.50
N GLU A 39 52.28 74.94 -28.02
CA GLU A 39 52.04 73.56 -27.55
C GLU A 39 52.60 73.32 -26.14
N LEU A 40 53.81 73.79 -25.84
CA LEU A 40 54.38 73.76 -24.49
C LEU A 40 53.50 74.51 -23.47
N GLN A 41 52.95 75.67 -23.83
CA GLN A 41 52.02 76.40 -22.94
C GLN A 41 50.72 75.62 -22.68
N LYS A 42 50.17 74.92 -23.69
CA LYS A 42 49.00 74.04 -23.49
C LYS A 42 49.34 72.88 -22.56
N LEU A 43 50.46 72.21 -22.78
CA LEU A 43 50.93 71.09 -21.95
C LEU A 43 51.26 71.51 -20.52
N GLU A 44 51.78 72.71 -20.28
CA GLU A 44 52.01 73.27 -18.94
C GLU A 44 50.68 73.55 -18.20
N VAL A 45 49.64 73.99 -18.91
CA VAL A 45 48.29 74.19 -18.35
C VAL A 45 47.60 72.84 -18.07
N GLU A 46 47.68 71.89 -19.00
CA GLU A 46 47.13 70.54 -18.85
C GLU A 46 47.81 69.79 -17.70
N LYS A 47 49.14 69.85 -17.60
CA LYS A 47 49.92 69.33 -16.47
C LYS A 47 49.45 69.90 -15.14
N LYS A 48 49.25 71.21 -15.02
CA LYS A 48 48.78 71.85 -13.77
C LYS A 48 47.35 71.41 -13.41
N SER A 49 46.48 71.25 -14.41
CA SER A 49 45.14 70.70 -14.20
C SER A 49 45.21 69.25 -13.72
N LEU A 50 46.09 68.42 -14.31
CA LEU A 50 46.33 67.05 -13.87
C LEU A 50 46.90 66.99 -12.44
N GLU A 51 47.91 67.81 -12.10
CA GLU A 51 48.46 67.94 -10.74
C GLU A 51 47.38 68.32 -9.71
N GLU A 52 46.48 69.25 -10.06
CA GLU A 52 45.33 69.62 -9.21
C GLU A 52 44.30 68.48 -9.09
N THR A 53 43.98 67.75 -10.17
CA THR A 53 43.07 66.59 -10.08
C THR A 53 43.66 65.46 -9.23
N VAL A 54 44.97 65.19 -9.33
CA VAL A 54 45.66 64.18 -8.51
C VAL A 54 45.68 64.60 -7.04
N LEU A 55 45.93 65.89 -6.74
CA LEU A 55 45.89 66.42 -5.38
C LEU A 55 44.47 66.42 -4.78
N ASN A 56 43.43 66.57 -5.60
CA ASN A 56 42.05 66.49 -5.14
C ASN A 56 41.57 65.05 -5.01
N GLN A 57 42.03 64.12 -5.86
CA GLN A 57 41.81 62.68 -5.70
C GLN A 57 42.44 62.16 -4.40
N SER A 58 43.69 62.52 -4.09
CA SER A 58 44.36 62.05 -2.87
C SER A 58 43.71 62.56 -1.58
N LYS A 59 43.08 63.74 -1.60
CA LYS A 59 42.24 64.26 -0.50
C LYS A 59 40.87 63.57 -0.41
N LEU A 60 40.29 63.17 -1.55
CA LEU A 60 39.04 62.41 -1.58
C LEU A 60 39.23 60.97 -1.06
N THR A 61 40.46 60.46 -1.13
CA THR A 61 40.90 59.19 -0.52
C THR A 61 41.57 59.42 0.84
N SER A 62 40.85 60.01 1.81
CA SER A 62 41.15 59.69 3.21
C SER A 62 40.76 58.22 3.43
N VAL A 63 41.74 57.33 3.26
CA VAL A 63 41.58 55.88 3.44
C VAL A 63 41.23 55.59 4.91
N ASP A 64 41.72 56.40 5.83
CA ASP A 64 41.43 56.30 7.27
C ASP A 64 39.96 56.61 7.58
N ASP A 65 39.38 57.66 6.99
CA ASP A 65 37.93 57.97 7.06
C ASP A 65 37.06 56.82 6.53
N GLN A 66 37.55 56.05 5.56
CA GLN A 66 36.84 54.91 4.98
C GLN A 66 37.01 53.66 5.85
N ASN A 67 38.21 53.42 6.36
CA ASN A 67 38.52 52.35 7.30
C ASN A 67 37.73 52.49 8.61
N GLU A 68 37.63 53.71 9.19
CA GLU A 68 36.83 53.95 10.38
C GLU A 68 35.34 53.62 10.13
N LYS A 69 34.81 53.96 8.95
CA LYS A 69 33.44 53.59 8.55
C LYS A 69 33.29 52.09 8.34
N ILE A 70 34.31 51.39 7.84
CA ILE A 70 34.33 49.93 7.70
C ILE A 70 34.31 49.27 9.09
N TYR A 71 35.20 49.62 10.01
CA TYR A 71 35.18 49.10 11.39
C TYR A 71 33.83 49.33 12.10
N ASN A 72 33.26 50.53 11.96
CA ASN A 72 31.92 50.87 12.49
C ASN A 72 30.76 50.12 11.82
N LEU A 73 30.97 49.50 10.65
CA LEU A 73 30.00 48.64 9.97
C LEU A 73 30.24 47.16 10.32
N GLU A 74 31.50 46.73 10.45
CA GLU A 74 31.88 45.40 10.91
C GLU A 74 31.39 45.13 12.34
N GLU A 75 31.57 46.07 13.28
CA GLU A 75 31.03 45.96 14.64
C GLU A 75 29.49 45.82 14.64
N LYS A 76 28.80 46.56 13.77
CA LYS A 76 27.33 46.47 13.61
C LYS A 76 26.90 45.15 12.96
N LEU A 77 27.66 44.64 12.01
CA LEU A 77 27.41 43.33 11.39
C LEU A 77 27.60 42.20 12.40
N GLU A 78 28.62 42.26 13.25
CA GLU A 78 28.85 41.27 14.31
C GLU A 78 27.77 41.36 15.41
N ALA A 79 27.37 42.58 15.80
CA ALA A 79 26.24 42.77 16.71
C ALA A 79 24.93 42.18 16.16
N LEU A 80 24.62 42.44 14.88
CA LEU A 80 23.46 41.87 14.19
C LEU A 80 23.59 40.35 13.98
N ALA A 81 24.79 39.80 13.79
CA ALA A 81 25.02 38.36 13.72
C ALA A 81 24.76 37.70 15.09
N SER A 82 25.23 38.31 16.17
CA SER A 82 24.95 37.89 17.56
C SER A 82 23.45 37.94 17.89
N GLU A 83 22.75 38.99 17.45
CA GLU A 83 21.30 39.13 17.63
C GLU A 83 20.53 38.08 16.83
N ASN A 84 20.85 37.87 15.55
CA ASN A 84 20.28 36.79 14.75
C ASN A 84 20.53 35.40 15.35
N GLY A 85 21.70 35.17 15.95
CA GLY A 85 22.01 33.95 16.70
C GLY A 85 21.06 33.72 17.89
N LYS A 86 20.81 34.77 18.69
CA LYS A 86 19.87 34.74 19.82
C LYS A 86 18.42 34.52 19.36
N LEU A 87 17.97 35.27 18.37
CA LEU A 87 16.62 35.14 17.80
C LEU A 87 16.38 33.75 17.22
N LYS A 88 17.38 33.15 16.56
CA LYS A 88 17.31 31.77 16.06
C LYS A 88 17.20 30.76 17.19
N ALA A 89 17.97 30.92 18.27
CA ALA A 89 17.88 30.06 19.45
C ALA A 89 16.50 30.17 20.12
N GLU A 90 15.96 31.37 20.29
CA GLU A 90 14.59 31.55 20.82
C GLU A 90 13.55 30.91 19.89
N ILE A 91 13.65 31.10 18.57
CA ILE A 91 12.75 30.45 17.59
C ILE A 91 12.77 28.92 17.74
N ASP A 92 13.95 28.32 17.89
CA ASP A 92 14.10 26.86 18.04
C ASP A 92 13.67 26.36 19.44
N GLU A 93 13.68 27.22 20.47
CA GLU A 93 13.03 26.95 21.77
C GLU A 93 11.51 27.04 21.67
N LYS A 94 10.95 28.10 21.07
CA LYS A 94 9.49 28.22 20.86
C LYS A 94 8.94 27.07 20.04
N LYS A 95 9.65 26.58 19.01
CA LYS A 95 9.24 25.37 18.25
C LYS A 95 9.11 24.13 19.14
N LYS A 96 10.07 23.90 20.04
CA LYS A 96 10.01 22.77 21.00
C LYS A 96 8.84 22.93 21.96
N GLU A 97 8.53 24.15 22.37
CA GLU A 97 7.38 24.43 23.25
C GLU A 97 6.05 24.27 22.51
N TYR A 98 5.94 24.72 21.25
CA TYR A 98 4.77 24.44 20.41
C TYR A 98 4.53 22.95 20.21
N ALA A 99 5.59 22.15 19.96
CA ALA A 99 5.45 20.69 19.82
C ALA A 99 4.87 20.03 21.08
N LYS A 100 5.39 20.37 22.29
CA LYS A 100 4.81 19.90 23.56
C LYS A 100 3.34 20.31 23.73
N GLN A 101 2.98 21.51 23.28
CA GLN A 101 1.61 22.01 23.38
C GLN A 101 0.68 21.30 22.38
N GLU A 102 1.19 20.92 21.21
CA GLU A 102 0.49 20.07 20.22
C GLU A 102 0.25 18.67 20.79
N ASP A 103 1.26 18.03 21.40
CA ASP A 103 1.12 16.75 22.12
C ASP A 103 0.05 16.84 23.23
N VAL A 104 0.10 17.87 24.08
CA VAL A 104 -0.87 18.09 25.17
C VAL A 104 -2.28 18.38 24.64
N LEU A 105 -2.42 19.05 23.49
CA LEU A 105 -3.71 19.25 22.84
C LEU A 105 -4.27 17.96 22.27
N GLN A 106 -3.43 17.10 21.68
CA GLN A 106 -3.83 15.77 21.19
C GLN A 106 -4.33 14.88 22.34
N THR A 107 -3.57 14.74 23.43
CA THR A 107 -3.99 13.96 24.61
C THR A 107 -5.28 14.51 25.25
N ARG A 108 -5.47 15.84 25.24
CA ARG A 108 -6.72 16.45 25.72
C ARG A 108 -7.89 16.21 24.78
N TRP A 109 -7.67 16.21 23.47
CA TRP A 109 -8.72 15.88 22.49
C TRP A 109 -9.17 14.43 22.62
N GLU A 110 -8.23 13.50 22.78
CA GLU A 110 -8.50 12.08 23.05
C GLU A 110 -9.34 11.92 24.34
N ARG A 111 -8.93 12.54 25.47
CA ARG A 111 -9.73 12.46 26.70
C ARG A 111 -11.10 13.14 26.60
N VAL A 112 -11.27 14.15 25.75
CA VAL A 112 -12.58 14.75 25.46
C VAL A 112 -13.47 13.83 24.63
N MET A 113 -12.92 13.03 23.72
CA MET A 113 -13.67 11.99 23.01
C MET A 113 -14.10 10.88 23.98
N GLU A 114 -13.20 10.37 24.82
CA GLU A 114 -13.54 9.39 25.87
C GLU A 114 -14.67 9.90 26.79
N LEU A 115 -14.55 11.13 27.29
CA LEU A 115 -15.59 11.77 28.12
C LEU A 115 -16.91 11.96 27.38
N SER A 116 -16.90 12.16 26.06
CA SER A 116 -18.12 12.26 25.25
C SER A 116 -18.83 10.91 25.13
N ASP A 117 -18.08 9.82 25.03
CA ASP A 117 -18.63 8.46 24.97
C ASP A 117 -19.10 8.00 26.36
N GLU A 118 -18.35 8.30 27.43
CA GLU A 118 -18.77 8.13 28.84
C GLU A 118 -20.10 8.85 29.11
N VAL A 119 -20.23 10.14 28.73
CA VAL A 119 -21.46 10.93 28.92
C VAL A 119 -22.62 10.40 28.07
N SER A 120 -22.36 9.81 26.90
CA SER A 120 -23.39 9.20 26.07
C SER A 120 -23.94 7.92 26.71
N SER A 121 -23.06 7.05 27.21
CA SER A 121 -23.43 5.84 27.95
C SER A 121 -24.21 6.17 29.24
N VAL A 122 -23.76 7.17 30.01
CA VAL A 122 -24.47 7.64 31.21
C VAL A 122 -25.86 8.19 30.89
N ARG A 123 -26.05 8.84 29.73
CA ARG A 123 -27.38 9.28 29.27
C ARG A 123 -28.30 8.10 28.96
N GLU A 124 -27.81 7.10 28.22
CA GLU A 124 -28.60 5.91 27.86
C GLU A 124 -29.06 5.15 29.12
N ALA A 125 -28.16 4.96 30.10
CA ALA A 125 -28.49 4.37 31.39
C ALA A 125 -29.47 5.23 32.22
N MET A 126 -29.39 6.56 32.13
CA MET A 126 -30.35 7.44 32.79
C MET A 126 -31.74 7.36 32.17
N GLU A 127 -31.85 7.22 30.85
CA GLU A 127 -33.12 7.05 30.13
C GLU A 127 -33.77 5.69 30.46
N GLU A 128 -32.98 4.62 30.61
CA GLU A 128 -33.45 3.30 31.11
C GLU A 128 -33.98 3.38 32.55
N VAL A 129 -33.31 4.12 33.43
CA VAL A 129 -33.75 4.35 34.82
C VAL A 129 -35.03 5.20 34.87
N GLU A 130 -35.18 6.23 34.03
CA GLU A 130 -36.41 7.02 33.94
C GLU A 130 -37.61 6.20 33.44
N GLN A 131 -37.41 5.34 32.43
CA GLN A 131 -38.44 4.41 31.96
C GLN A 131 -38.84 3.40 33.05
N SER A 132 -37.86 2.82 33.74
CA SER A 132 -38.08 1.88 34.85
C SER A 132 -38.85 2.54 36.01
N LEU A 133 -38.51 3.79 36.35
CA LEU A 133 -39.19 4.57 37.38
C LEU A 133 -40.64 4.91 36.99
N SER A 134 -40.91 5.20 35.71
CA SER A 134 -42.28 5.41 35.22
C SER A 134 -43.12 4.14 35.39
N SER A 135 -42.60 2.98 34.96
CA SER A 135 -43.28 1.69 35.10
C SER A 135 -43.57 1.34 36.56
N ALA A 136 -42.61 1.56 37.47
CA ALA A 136 -42.80 1.33 38.90
C ALA A 136 -43.83 2.30 39.52
N SER A 137 -43.89 3.54 39.04
CA SER A 137 -44.89 4.53 39.48
C SER A 137 -46.32 4.13 39.06
N GLU A 138 -46.48 3.61 37.84
CA GLU A 138 -47.75 3.08 37.33
C GLU A 138 -48.20 1.83 38.11
N GLU A 139 -47.28 0.91 38.41
CA GLU A 139 -47.57 -0.26 39.26
C GLU A 139 -47.99 0.16 40.68
N ILE A 140 -47.28 1.08 41.31
CA ILE A 140 -47.63 1.63 42.63
C ILE A 140 -49.03 2.29 42.60
N HIS A 141 -49.37 3.00 41.52
CA HIS A 141 -50.71 3.57 41.36
C HIS A 141 -51.79 2.48 41.22
N GLY A 142 -51.53 1.43 40.44
CA GLY A 142 -52.43 0.28 40.28
C GLY A 142 -52.66 -0.48 41.60
N LEU A 143 -51.58 -0.77 42.34
CA LEU A 143 -51.62 -1.40 43.66
C LEU A 143 -52.40 -0.53 44.67
N LYS A 144 -52.19 0.79 44.66
CA LYS A 144 -52.91 1.72 45.54
C LYS A 144 -54.41 1.76 45.22
N LEU A 145 -54.79 1.71 43.94
CA LEU A 145 -56.19 1.65 43.52
C LEU A 145 -56.85 0.32 43.94
N ARG A 146 -56.14 -0.81 43.79
CA ARG A 146 -56.64 -2.12 44.24
C ARG A 146 -56.74 -2.21 45.76
N ASN A 147 -55.84 -1.56 46.51
CA ASN A 147 -55.94 -1.52 47.96
C ASN A 147 -57.18 -0.73 48.41
N LEU A 148 -57.49 0.42 47.78
CA LEU A 148 -58.74 1.16 48.04
C LEU A 148 -60.00 0.35 47.71
N GLN A 149 -59.97 -0.49 46.67
CA GLN A 149 -61.06 -1.43 46.37
C GLN A 149 -61.20 -2.48 47.48
N LEU A 150 -60.10 -3.10 47.91
CA LEU A 150 -60.10 -4.08 49.00
C LEU A 150 -60.57 -3.47 50.34
N GLU A 151 -60.13 -2.26 50.69
CA GLU A 151 -60.62 -1.51 51.86
C GLU A 151 -62.13 -1.25 51.81
N SER A 152 -62.70 -1.07 50.61
CA SER A 152 -64.15 -0.90 50.42
C SER A 152 -64.88 -2.23 50.61
N THR A 153 -64.38 -3.32 50.02
CA THR A 153 -64.99 -4.66 50.14
C THR A 153 -64.87 -5.21 51.57
N VAL A 154 -63.76 -4.96 52.27
CA VAL A 154 -63.63 -5.33 53.69
C VAL A 154 -64.70 -4.62 54.52
N ARG A 155 -64.89 -3.31 54.33
CA ARG A 155 -65.91 -2.53 55.06
C ARG A 155 -67.35 -2.96 54.75
N GLU A 156 -67.62 -3.37 53.51
CA GLU A 156 -68.88 -3.98 53.10
C GLU A 156 -69.12 -5.31 53.83
N LYS A 157 -68.09 -6.16 53.97
CA LYS A 157 -68.19 -7.43 54.70
C LYS A 157 -68.20 -7.28 56.23
N GLU A 158 -67.56 -6.26 56.78
CA GLU A 158 -67.73 -5.88 58.18
C GLU A 158 -69.19 -5.48 58.47
N GLY A 159 -69.85 -4.80 57.52
CA GLY A 159 -71.29 -4.54 57.56
C GLY A 159 -72.12 -5.82 57.53
N GLU A 160 -71.95 -6.68 56.51
CA GLU A 160 -72.68 -7.96 56.40
C GLU A 160 -72.51 -8.84 57.66
N VAL A 161 -71.32 -8.86 58.27
CA VAL A 161 -71.06 -9.60 59.51
C VAL A 161 -71.78 -8.96 60.71
N SER A 162 -71.83 -7.63 60.81
CA SER A 162 -72.57 -6.94 61.87
C SER A 162 -74.07 -7.22 61.80
N ASP A 163 -74.66 -7.11 60.60
CA ASP A 163 -76.08 -7.38 60.36
C ASP A 163 -76.47 -8.83 60.70
N LEU A 164 -75.61 -9.80 60.36
CA LEU A 164 -75.78 -11.20 60.72
C LEU A 164 -75.60 -11.43 62.24
N GLN A 165 -74.71 -10.67 62.89
CA GLN A 165 -74.47 -10.81 64.33
C GLN A 165 -75.62 -10.23 65.17
N GLU A 166 -76.29 -9.18 64.71
CA GLU A 166 -77.55 -8.69 65.30
C GLU A 166 -78.70 -9.71 65.09
N GLN A 167 -78.83 -10.30 63.90
CA GLN A 167 -79.82 -11.36 63.63
C GLN A 167 -79.62 -12.60 64.51
N CYS A 168 -78.38 -13.04 64.71
CA CYS A 168 -78.06 -14.13 65.64
C CYS A 168 -78.47 -13.79 67.08
N GLN A 169 -78.18 -12.57 67.58
CA GLN A 169 -78.61 -12.16 68.93
C GLN A 169 -80.14 -12.11 69.05
N PHE A 170 -80.84 -11.61 68.04
CA PHE A 170 -82.31 -11.62 68.01
C PHE A 170 -82.85 -13.06 68.12
N LEU A 171 -82.37 -13.97 67.28
CA LEU A 171 -82.75 -15.39 67.29
C LEU A 171 -82.38 -16.09 68.61
N GLU A 172 -81.24 -15.77 69.23
CA GLU A 172 -80.91 -16.28 70.57
C GLU A 172 -81.92 -15.81 71.62
N THR A 173 -82.33 -14.54 71.60
CA THR A 173 -83.35 -14.04 72.54
C THR A 173 -84.74 -14.65 72.31
N GLU A 174 -85.12 -14.91 71.05
CA GLU A 174 -86.39 -15.57 70.72
C GLU A 174 -86.37 -17.05 71.10
N VAL A 175 -85.26 -17.77 70.86
CA VAL A 175 -85.07 -19.17 71.31
C VAL A 175 -85.10 -19.28 72.84
N GLU A 176 -84.46 -18.37 73.57
CA GLU A 176 -84.49 -18.40 75.03
C GLU A 176 -85.88 -18.02 75.60
N SER A 177 -86.64 -17.13 74.94
CA SER A 177 -88.06 -16.89 75.28
C SER A 177 -88.91 -18.15 75.03
N LEU A 178 -88.77 -18.78 73.86
CA LEU A 178 -89.50 -20.01 73.52
C LEU A 178 -89.14 -21.16 74.47
N ARG A 179 -87.90 -21.22 74.97
CA ARG A 179 -87.51 -22.16 76.04
C ARG A 179 -88.19 -21.84 77.37
N SER A 180 -88.27 -20.57 77.75
CA SER A 180 -89.00 -20.13 78.95
C SER A 180 -90.49 -20.51 78.85
N GLU A 181 -91.11 -20.25 77.71
CA GLU A 181 -92.49 -20.62 77.41
C GLU A 181 -92.70 -22.15 77.43
N VAL A 182 -91.83 -22.92 76.77
CA VAL A 182 -91.87 -24.40 76.81
C VAL A 182 -91.66 -24.94 78.24
N ASN A 183 -90.80 -24.33 79.05
CA ASN A 183 -90.63 -24.72 80.46
C ASN A 183 -91.90 -24.44 81.28
N ASN A 184 -92.49 -23.25 81.15
CA ASN A 184 -93.76 -22.89 81.79
C ASN A 184 -94.87 -23.87 81.39
N LEU A 185 -95.03 -24.13 80.09
CA LEU A 185 -96.01 -25.08 79.55
C LEU A 185 -95.76 -26.53 80.01
N ASN A 186 -94.52 -26.90 80.33
CA ASN A 186 -94.15 -28.21 80.84
C ASN A 186 -94.34 -28.32 82.37
N GLU A 187 -94.18 -27.23 83.12
CA GLU A 187 -94.62 -27.13 84.52
C GLU A 187 -96.15 -27.13 84.62
N GLU A 188 -96.86 -26.40 83.76
CA GLU A 188 -98.31 -26.44 83.62
C GLU A 188 -98.79 -27.84 83.20
N LEU A 189 -98.15 -28.49 82.23
CA LEU A 189 -98.44 -29.88 81.86
C LEU A 189 -98.20 -30.84 83.04
N SER A 190 -97.17 -30.62 83.86
CA SER A 190 -96.90 -31.45 85.03
C SER A 190 -97.96 -31.25 86.12
N GLN A 191 -98.35 -30.00 86.40
CA GLN A 191 -99.45 -29.68 87.32
C GLN A 191 -100.79 -30.20 86.80
N ALA A 192 -101.04 -30.11 85.50
CA ALA A 192 -102.22 -30.65 84.84
C ALA A 192 -102.21 -32.19 84.84
N LEU A 193 -101.06 -32.85 84.79
CA LEU A 193 -100.94 -34.31 84.89
C LEU A 193 -101.21 -34.79 86.33
N ASP A 194 -100.66 -34.10 87.33
CA ASP A 194 -100.96 -34.34 88.76
C ASP A 194 -102.45 -34.07 89.07
N GLN A 195 -103.06 -33.07 88.44
CA GLN A 195 -104.51 -32.81 88.56
C GLN A 195 -105.37 -33.79 87.74
N ASN A 196 -104.91 -34.30 86.59
CA ASN A 196 -105.66 -35.24 85.73
C ASN A 196 -105.74 -36.66 86.28
N VAL A 197 -105.16 -36.93 87.46
CA VAL A 197 -105.65 -38.01 88.36
C VAL A 197 -107.16 -37.83 88.69
N SER A 198 -107.75 -36.67 88.37
CA SER A 198 -109.21 -36.45 88.28
C SER A 198 -109.64 -35.64 87.05
N SER A 199 -109.32 -36.16 85.86
CA SER A 199 -110.14 -36.15 84.64
C SER A 199 -110.68 -34.82 84.05
N SER A 200 -110.02 -34.31 82.99
CA SER A 200 -110.69 -33.70 81.81
C SER A 200 -109.82 -33.47 80.55
N GLY A 201 -108.53 -33.81 80.55
CA GLY A 201 -107.54 -33.33 79.56
C GLY A 201 -107.61 -33.84 78.12
N GLN A 202 -108.74 -33.68 77.41
CA GLN A 202 -108.83 -33.90 75.95
C GLN A 202 -108.61 -32.59 75.16
N ASP A 203 -109.37 -31.54 75.47
CA ASP A 203 -109.25 -30.21 74.82
C ASP A 203 -107.84 -29.60 75.01
N GLU A 204 -107.20 -29.89 76.15
CA GLU A 204 -105.85 -29.43 76.48
C GLU A 204 -104.78 -30.09 75.59
N ILE A 205 -104.96 -31.36 75.22
CA ILE A 205 -104.11 -32.08 74.27
C ILE A 205 -104.29 -31.49 72.88
N GLU A 206 -105.53 -31.18 72.48
CA GLU A 206 -105.83 -30.61 71.16
C GLU A 206 -105.24 -29.19 71.00
N SER A 207 -105.28 -28.37 72.06
CA SER A 207 -104.56 -27.08 72.13
C SER A 207 -103.05 -27.24 72.02
N LYS A 208 -102.46 -28.20 72.76
CA LYS A 208 -101.01 -28.47 72.73
C LYS A 208 -100.56 -29.08 71.39
N ILE A 209 -101.43 -29.79 70.66
CA ILE A 209 -101.18 -30.19 69.27
C ILE A 209 -101.13 -28.98 68.35
N ALA A 210 -102.13 -28.10 68.38
CA ALA A 210 -102.18 -26.89 67.54
C ALA A 210 -100.96 -25.97 67.78
N GLU A 211 -100.50 -25.85 69.02
CA GLU A 211 -99.28 -25.13 69.38
C GLU A 211 -98.02 -25.77 68.77
N LYS A 212 -97.88 -27.11 68.80
CA LYS A 212 -96.74 -27.78 68.15
C LYS A 212 -96.82 -27.73 66.62
N GLU A 213 -98.02 -27.73 66.03
CA GLU A 213 -98.20 -27.49 64.59
C GLU A 213 -97.79 -26.06 64.17
N SER A 214 -98.09 -25.06 65.01
CA SER A 214 -97.60 -23.69 64.86
C SER A 214 -96.06 -23.62 64.93
N LEU A 215 -95.45 -24.25 65.93
CA LEU A 215 -94.00 -24.32 66.09
C LEU A 215 -93.32 -25.03 64.91
N ILE A 216 -93.89 -26.13 64.41
CA ILE A 216 -93.41 -26.85 63.21
C ILE A 216 -93.51 -25.95 61.98
N SER A 217 -94.59 -25.18 61.82
CA SER A 217 -94.76 -24.24 60.71
C SER A 217 -93.75 -23.08 60.74
N SER A 218 -93.44 -22.58 61.94
CA SER A 218 -92.37 -21.59 62.15
C SER A 218 -90.99 -22.15 61.79
N LEU A 219 -90.64 -23.33 62.32
CA LEU A 219 -89.39 -24.02 62.02
C LEU A 219 -89.23 -24.36 60.53
N GLN A 220 -90.31 -24.77 59.84
CA GLN A 220 -90.30 -24.96 58.38
C GLN A 220 -90.03 -23.66 57.63
N SER A 221 -90.55 -22.52 58.10
CA SER A 221 -90.32 -21.21 57.51
C SER A 221 -88.88 -20.75 57.70
N GLN A 222 -88.30 -20.95 58.89
CA GLN A 222 -86.88 -20.72 59.17
C GLN A 222 -85.97 -21.62 58.31
N LEU A 223 -86.33 -22.89 58.14
CA LEU A 223 -85.57 -23.85 57.32
C LEU A 223 -85.61 -23.45 55.84
N GLN A 224 -86.75 -22.96 55.31
CA GLN A 224 -86.81 -22.38 53.97
C GLN A 224 -85.96 -21.11 53.81
N ALA A 225 -85.91 -20.24 54.83
CA ALA A 225 -85.04 -19.06 54.81
C ALA A 225 -83.57 -19.48 54.70
N VAL A 226 -83.10 -20.38 55.57
CA VAL A 226 -81.73 -20.92 55.54
C VAL A 226 -81.41 -21.63 54.22
N GLU A 227 -82.35 -22.41 53.65
CA GLU A 227 -82.17 -22.98 52.31
C GLU A 227 -81.99 -21.91 51.21
N SER A 228 -82.66 -20.77 51.33
CA SER A 228 -82.57 -19.68 50.35
C SER A 228 -81.25 -18.92 50.47
N GLU A 229 -80.78 -18.67 51.70
CA GLU A 229 -79.47 -18.07 51.95
C GLU A 229 -78.32 -18.99 51.52
N LEU A 230 -78.45 -20.30 51.76
CA LEU A 230 -77.44 -21.29 51.36
C LEU A 230 -77.30 -21.33 49.84
N LYS A 231 -78.41 -21.32 49.08
CA LYS A 231 -78.39 -21.20 47.61
C LYS A 231 -77.78 -19.86 47.14
N ALA A 232 -78.13 -18.74 47.79
CA ALA A 232 -77.54 -17.44 47.46
C ALA A 232 -76.02 -17.40 47.73
N ASN A 233 -75.56 -18.06 48.79
CA ASN A 233 -74.13 -18.19 49.10
C ASN A 233 -73.41 -19.20 48.18
N GLU A 234 -74.07 -20.28 47.73
CA GLU A 234 -73.55 -21.14 46.65
C GLU A 234 -73.33 -20.33 45.35
N GLU A 235 -74.27 -19.48 44.96
CA GLU A 235 -74.11 -18.60 43.78
C GLU A 235 -73.00 -17.55 43.99
N LYS A 236 -72.90 -16.92 45.17
CA LYS A 236 -71.75 -16.04 45.49
C LYS A 236 -70.41 -16.78 45.38
N VAL A 237 -70.29 -17.97 45.99
CA VAL A 237 -69.07 -18.79 45.94
C VAL A 237 -68.73 -19.18 44.49
N LYS A 238 -69.74 -19.55 43.70
CA LYS A 238 -69.56 -19.90 42.28
C LYS A 238 -69.06 -18.72 41.44
N ASN A 239 -69.63 -17.52 41.63
CA ASN A 239 -69.21 -16.29 40.95
C ASN A 239 -67.81 -15.83 41.39
N ILE A 240 -67.47 -15.99 42.68
CA ILE A 240 -66.10 -15.74 43.19
C ILE A 240 -65.13 -16.74 42.57
N THR A 241 -65.50 -18.02 42.46
CA THR A 241 -64.65 -19.08 41.89
C THR A 241 -64.33 -18.80 40.43
N SER A 242 -65.33 -18.44 39.61
CA SER A 242 -65.08 -18.06 38.21
C SER A 242 -64.25 -16.78 38.10
N SER A 243 -64.56 -15.74 38.88
CA SER A 243 -63.81 -14.46 38.86
C SER A 243 -62.33 -14.64 39.24
N VAL A 244 -62.05 -15.45 40.27
CA VAL A 244 -60.68 -15.80 40.67
C VAL A 244 -59.99 -16.66 39.61
N GLN A 245 -60.70 -17.61 38.98
CA GLN A 245 -60.13 -18.42 37.91
C GLN A 245 -59.78 -17.55 36.69
N ASP A 246 -60.69 -16.70 36.22
CA ASP A 246 -60.48 -15.79 35.09
C ASP A 246 -59.28 -14.84 35.35
N GLU A 247 -59.19 -14.23 36.55
CA GLU A 247 -58.09 -13.31 36.89
C GLU A 247 -56.73 -14.04 36.99
N VAL A 248 -56.72 -15.29 37.46
CA VAL A 248 -55.50 -16.12 37.54
C VAL A 248 -55.07 -16.59 36.15
N GLU A 249 -56.02 -17.02 35.30
CA GLU A 249 -55.77 -17.49 33.94
C GLU A 249 -55.28 -16.34 33.03
N GLU A 250 -55.84 -15.13 33.16
CA GLU A 250 -55.30 -13.93 32.50
C GLU A 250 -53.85 -13.64 32.93
N LYS A 251 -53.57 -13.64 34.24
CA LYS A 251 -52.22 -13.40 34.78
C LYS A 251 -51.20 -14.44 34.33
N ILE A 252 -51.58 -15.72 34.30
CA ILE A 252 -50.73 -16.80 33.78
C ILE A 252 -50.44 -16.57 32.29
N THR A 253 -51.47 -16.37 31.45
CA THR A 253 -51.25 -16.17 30.00
C THR A 253 -50.55 -14.85 29.65
N LEU A 254 -50.50 -13.86 30.54
CA LEU A 254 -49.64 -12.68 30.40
C LEU A 254 -48.18 -13.02 30.74
N LYS A 255 -47.93 -13.71 31.87
CA LYS A 255 -46.58 -14.11 32.27
C LYS A 255 -45.95 -15.14 31.32
N ASP A 256 -46.73 -16.05 30.73
CA ASP A 256 -46.23 -16.97 29.70
C ASP A 256 -45.74 -16.24 28.44
N LYS A 257 -46.45 -15.18 28.00
CA LYS A 257 -46.02 -14.33 26.86
C LYS A 257 -44.73 -13.57 27.16
N GLU A 258 -44.58 -13.10 28.40
CA GLU A 258 -43.37 -12.44 28.88
C GLU A 258 -42.18 -13.41 28.94
N ILE A 259 -42.37 -14.62 29.47
CA ILE A 259 -41.38 -15.70 29.51
C ILE A 259 -40.95 -16.10 28.08
N GLU A 260 -41.88 -16.22 27.14
CA GLU A 260 -41.55 -16.60 25.76
C GLU A 260 -40.83 -15.47 25.01
N SER A 261 -41.20 -14.20 25.24
CA SER A 261 -40.43 -13.04 24.77
C SER A 261 -38.99 -13.05 25.30
N LEU A 262 -38.81 -13.31 26.60
CA LEU A 262 -37.49 -13.41 27.23
C LEU A 262 -36.67 -14.59 26.70
N ARG A 263 -37.30 -15.75 26.41
CA ARG A 263 -36.64 -16.90 25.75
C ARG A 263 -36.11 -16.54 24.37
N ILE A 264 -36.92 -15.89 23.53
CA ILE A 264 -36.53 -15.47 22.18
C ILE A 264 -35.34 -14.49 22.23
N GLN A 265 -35.35 -13.56 23.19
CA GLN A 265 -34.23 -12.66 23.44
C GLN A 265 -32.97 -13.41 23.91
N LEU A 266 -33.11 -14.38 24.82
CA LEU A 266 -32.02 -15.23 25.30
C LEU A 266 -31.38 -16.04 24.17
N GLU A 267 -32.18 -16.66 23.30
CA GLU A 267 -31.69 -17.41 22.15
C GLU A 267 -30.98 -16.50 21.13
N ALA A 268 -31.54 -15.31 20.87
CA ALA A 268 -30.88 -14.32 20.01
C ALA A 268 -29.53 -13.84 20.57
N LEU A 269 -29.42 -13.64 21.89
CA LEU A 269 -28.17 -13.32 22.57
C LEU A 269 -27.18 -14.49 22.55
N GLN A 270 -27.65 -15.72 22.79
CA GLN A 270 -26.81 -16.91 22.78
C GLN A 270 -26.26 -17.21 21.37
N ASN A 271 -27.02 -16.91 20.32
CA ASN A 271 -26.55 -17.03 18.94
C ASN A 271 -25.60 -15.89 18.53
N LYS A 272 -25.78 -14.67 19.05
CA LYS A 272 -24.76 -13.59 18.94
C LYS A 272 -23.45 -13.97 19.64
N LEU A 273 -23.52 -14.61 20.81
CA LEU A 273 -22.35 -15.09 21.56
C LEU A 273 -21.57 -16.14 20.76
N LYS A 274 -22.23 -17.19 20.27
CA LYS A 274 -21.62 -18.22 19.41
C LYS A 274 -20.94 -17.64 18.17
N ALA A 275 -21.53 -16.61 17.55
CA ALA A 275 -20.92 -15.90 16.43
C ALA A 275 -19.65 -15.13 16.84
N LYS A 276 -19.65 -14.50 18.02
CA LYS A 276 -18.47 -13.80 18.55
C LYS A 276 -17.35 -14.73 19.00
N ASP A 277 -17.67 -15.91 19.52
CA ASP A 277 -16.67 -16.95 19.80
C ASP A 277 -16.01 -17.46 18.51
N ALA A 278 -16.79 -17.60 17.42
CA ALA A 278 -16.27 -17.97 16.10
C ALA A 278 -15.39 -16.85 15.49
N ASP A 279 -15.81 -15.59 15.57
CA ASP A 279 -14.99 -14.42 15.19
C ASP A 279 -13.65 -14.42 15.94
N LEU A 280 -13.67 -14.66 17.27
CA LEU A 280 -12.49 -14.70 18.13
C LEU A 280 -11.54 -15.85 17.76
N GLN A 281 -12.06 -17.06 17.52
CA GLN A 281 -11.22 -18.17 17.07
C GLN A 281 -10.58 -17.90 15.71
N LEU A 282 -11.30 -17.27 14.77
CA LEU A 282 -10.74 -16.89 13.47
C LEU A 282 -9.62 -15.85 13.62
N ALA A 283 -9.84 -14.82 14.44
CA ALA A 283 -8.82 -13.80 14.72
C ALA A 283 -7.57 -14.38 15.43
N TYR A 284 -7.77 -15.28 16.40
CA TYR A 284 -6.68 -15.96 17.11
C TYR A 284 -5.83 -16.84 16.16
N ASN A 285 -6.49 -17.64 15.30
CA ASN A 285 -5.79 -18.46 14.30
C ASN A 285 -5.06 -17.62 13.24
N GLN A 286 -5.61 -16.46 12.85
CA GLN A 286 -4.92 -15.51 11.97
C GLN A 286 -3.70 -14.86 12.65
N SER A 287 -3.78 -14.56 13.95
CA SER A 287 -2.65 -14.05 14.74
C SER A 287 -1.49 -15.07 14.79
N ILE A 288 -1.79 -16.33 15.14
CA ILE A 288 -0.80 -17.43 15.11
C ILE A 288 -0.19 -17.58 13.70
N SER A 289 -1.02 -17.58 12.66
CA SER A 289 -0.54 -17.69 11.28
C SER A 289 0.31 -16.48 10.83
N SER A 290 0.18 -15.32 11.48
CA SER A 290 0.95 -14.12 11.18
C SER A 290 2.30 -14.14 11.92
N SER A 291 2.29 -14.50 13.22
CA SER A 291 3.50 -14.75 14.00
C SER A 291 4.39 -15.82 13.35
N GLY A 292 3.80 -16.90 12.86
CA GLY A 292 4.49 -17.94 12.09
C GLY A 292 4.95 -17.54 10.68
N GLN A 293 4.67 -16.31 10.20
CA GLN A 293 5.34 -15.70 9.04
C GLN A 293 6.45 -14.75 9.50
N GLU A 294 6.22 -13.98 10.56
CA GLU A 294 7.19 -13.07 11.16
C GLU A 294 8.46 -13.79 11.62
N GLU A 295 8.33 -14.96 12.26
CA GLU A 295 9.45 -15.86 12.59
C GLU A 295 10.27 -16.25 11.34
N LYS A 296 9.60 -16.55 10.22
CA LYS A 296 10.25 -16.89 8.94
C LYS A 296 10.87 -15.68 8.24
N PHE A 297 10.36 -14.47 8.48
CA PHE A 297 11.02 -13.24 8.06
C PHE A 297 12.26 -12.97 8.93
N GLN A 298 12.20 -13.22 10.23
CA GLN A 298 13.34 -13.07 11.13
C GLN A 298 14.46 -14.09 10.83
N GLU A 299 14.13 -15.35 10.56
CA GLU A 299 15.12 -16.35 10.11
C GLU A 299 15.83 -15.90 8.81
N ARG A 300 15.07 -15.35 7.85
CA ARG A 300 15.62 -14.79 6.60
C ARG A 300 16.46 -13.54 6.84
N MET A 301 16.07 -12.66 7.76
CA MET A 301 16.84 -11.48 8.18
C MET A 301 18.17 -11.91 8.76
N ASN A 302 18.17 -12.76 9.80
CA ASN A 302 19.37 -13.26 10.46
C ASN A 302 20.33 -13.93 9.46
N LYS A 303 19.79 -14.74 8.53
CA LYS A 303 20.58 -15.36 7.47
C LYS A 303 21.19 -14.33 6.50
N LYS A 304 20.45 -13.29 6.12
CA LYS A 304 20.96 -12.21 5.26
C LYS A 304 21.99 -11.33 5.98
N GLU A 305 21.86 -11.17 7.29
CA GLU A 305 22.83 -10.46 8.12
C GLU A 305 24.15 -11.24 8.24
N HIS A 306 24.12 -12.57 8.43
CA HIS A 306 25.31 -13.40 8.34
C HIS A 306 25.93 -13.44 6.93
N GLU A 307 25.12 -13.43 5.87
CA GLU A 307 25.63 -13.28 4.49
C GLU A 307 26.33 -11.93 4.28
N LEU A 308 25.78 -10.83 4.83
CA LEU A 308 26.41 -9.50 4.80
C LEU A 308 27.69 -9.45 5.62
N GLN A 309 27.71 -10.00 6.84
CA GLN A 309 28.91 -10.10 7.68
C GLN A 309 30.03 -10.88 6.95
N SER A 310 29.71 -12.02 6.33
CA SER A 310 30.68 -12.81 5.54
C SER A 310 31.21 -12.06 4.32
N LEU A 311 30.37 -11.27 3.64
CA LEU A 311 30.80 -10.40 2.54
C LEU A 311 31.66 -9.23 3.03
N GLN A 312 31.37 -8.67 4.20
CA GLN A 312 32.14 -7.59 4.81
C GLN A 312 33.54 -8.05 5.21
N THR A 313 33.69 -9.25 5.81
CA THR A 313 35.01 -9.86 6.07
C THR A 313 35.80 -10.03 4.77
N LYS A 314 35.21 -10.66 3.75
CA LYS A 314 35.87 -10.86 2.44
C LYS A 314 36.29 -9.56 1.76
N LEU A 315 35.52 -8.48 1.92
CA LEU A 315 35.86 -7.17 1.38
C LEU A 315 37.09 -6.61 2.11
N MET A 316 37.16 -6.76 3.44
CA MET A 316 38.34 -6.39 4.23
C MET A 316 39.58 -7.22 3.87
N ASP A 317 39.41 -8.53 3.65
CA ASP A 317 40.48 -9.43 3.21
C ASP A 317 41.01 -9.03 1.82
N LEU A 318 40.12 -8.80 0.85
CA LEU A 318 40.48 -8.34 -0.50
C LEU A 318 41.15 -6.95 -0.49
N GLN A 319 40.67 -6.03 0.34
CA GLN A 319 41.30 -4.71 0.50
C GLN A 319 42.72 -4.86 1.06
N THR A 320 42.89 -5.69 2.10
CA THR A 320 44.20 -6.02 2.68
C THR A 320 45.11 -6.68 1.64
N GLN A 321 44.57 -7.53 0.75
CA GLN A 321 45.33 -8.15 -0.33
C GLN A 321 45.77 -7.12 -1.39
N VAL A 322 44.91 -6.18 -1.79
CA VAL A 322 45.27 -5.09 -2.74
C VAL A 322 46.35 -4.18 -2.15
N GLU A 323 46.22 -3.81 -0.87
CA GLU A 323 47.22 -3.01 -0.15
C GLU A 323 48.55 -3.75 0.06
N LYS A 324 48.52 -5.08 0.24
CA LYS A 324 49.72 -5.89 0.46
C LYS A 324 50.42 -6.33 -0.83
N GLU A 325 49.69 -6.78 -1.84
CA GLU A 325 50.28 -7.38 -3.04
C GLU A 325 50.45 -6.31 -4.13
N GLY A 326 49.36 -5.66 -4.54
CA GLY A 326 49.38 -4.66 -5.61
C GLY A 326 50.25 -3.45 -5.29
N VAL A 327 50.13 -2.86 -4.10
CA VAL A 327 50.92 -1.67 -3.73
C VAL A 327 52.39 -2.01 -3.46
N GLN A 328 52.71 -3.17 -2.86
CA GLN A 328 54.11 -3.53 -2.57
C GLN A 328 54.84 -3.98 -3.85
N GLU A 329 54.18 -4.66 -4.79
CA GLU A 329 54.78 -5.00 -6.09
C GLU A 329 55.01 -3.74 -6.95
N LEU A 330 54.09 -2.78 -6.93
CA LEU A 330 54.31 -1.45 -7.51
C LEU A 330 55.47 -0.71 -6.84
N HIS A 331 55.57 -0.72 -5.50
CA HIS A 331 56.67 -0.07 -4.79
C HIS A 331 58.03 -0.73 -5.13
N TYR A 332 58.08 -2.06 -5.15
CA TYR A 332 59.28 -2.82 -5.52
C TYR A 332 59.73 -2.58 -6.96
N THR A 333 58.78 -2.52 -7.91
CA THR A 333 59.10 -2.23 -9.32
C THR A 333 59.50 -0.76 -9.52
N ILE A 334 58.92 0.18 -8.79
CA ILE A 334 59.37 1.58 -8.74
C ILE A 334 60.82 1.65 -8.25
N SER A 335 61.18 1.02 -7.12
CA SER A 335 62.57 1.03 -6.62
C SER A 335 63.57 0.37 -7.58
N GLN A 336 63.16 -0.66 -8.34
CA GLN A 336 63.99 -1.20 -9.42
C GLN A 336 64.19 -0.20 -10.59
N LEU A 337 63.15 0.58 -10.92
CA LEU A 337 63.23 1.60 -11.97
C LEU A 337 64.08 2.80 -11.52
N GLU A 338 63.92 3.27 -10.28
CA GLU A 338 64.76 4.30 -9.67
C GLU A 338 66.25 3.90 -9.68
N SER A 339 66.55 2.65 -9.31
CA SER A 339 67.91 2.11 -9.38
C SER A 339 68.49 2.12 -10.81
N LYS A 340 67.68 1.77 -11.82
CA LYS A 340 68.08 1.85 -13.24
C LYS A 340 68.23 3.30 -13.72
N VAL A 341 67.38 4.21 -13.29
CA VAL A 341 67.48 5.65 -13.59
C VAL A 341 68.77 6.23 -13.02
N GLU A 342 69.15 5.88 -11.79
CA GLU A 342 70.41 6.36 -11.21
C GLU A 342 71.65 5.72 -11.86
N GLN A 343 71.59 4.44 -12.26
CA GLN A 343 72.63 3.84 -13.11
C GLN A 343 72.78 4.59 -14.44
N TYR A 344 71.68 4.96 -15.10
CA TYR A 344 71.74 5.77 -16.32
C TYR A 344 72.20 7.22 -16.05
N SER A 345 71.83 7.82 -14.93
CA SER A 345 72.28 9.18 -14.56
C SER A 345 73.78 9.21 -14.26
N GLN A 346 74.32 8.15 -13.64
CA GLN A 346 75.75 7.95 -13.42
C GLN A 346 76.48 7.69 -14.73
N ARG A 347 75.93 6.83 -15.60
CA ARG A 347 76.45 6.57 -16.95
C ARG A 347 76.50 7.83 -17.82
N ASN A 348 75.51 8.71 -17.69
CA ASN A 348 75.47 9.97 -18.42
C ASN A 348 76.52 10.96 -17.86
N ARG A 349 76.74 11.00 -16.54
CA ARG A 349 77.85 11.74 -15.90
C ARG A 349 79.22 11.23 -16.39
N GLU A 350 79.42 9.91 -16.51
CA GLU A 350 80.64 9.32 -17.09
C GLU A 350 80.85 9.74 -18.55
N LEU A 351 79.79 9.75 -19.36
CA LEU A 351 79.85 10.16 -20.76
C LEU A 351 80.11 11.67 -20.91
N GLN A 352 79.52 12.52 -20.07
CA GLN A 352 79.79 13.96 -20.05
C GLN A 352 81.24 14.26 -19.64
N GLN A 353 81.78 13.58 -18.62
CA GLN A 353 83.20 13.69 -18.27
C GLN A 353 84.14 13.16 -19.37
N SER A 354 83.69 12.18 -20.15
CA SER A 354 84.40 11.70 -21.35
C SER A 354 84.35 12.72 -22.49
N LEU A 355 83.22 13.41 -22.67
CA LEU A 355 83.06 14.48 -23.66
C LEU A 355 84.00 15.66 -23.35
N ILE A 356 84.01 16.13 -22.10
CA ILE A 356 84.88 17.23 -21.65
C ILE A 356 86.38 16.90 -21.87
N LYS A 357 86.78 15.63 -21.72
CA LYS A 357 88.14 15.17 -22.03
C LYS A 357 88.46 15.15 -23.53
N LEU A 358 87.47 14.97 -24.39
CA LEU A 358 87.62 15.04 -25.86
C LEU A 358 87.59 16.48 -26.36
N GLU A 359 86.72 17.33 -25.81
CA GLU A 359 86.64 18.77 -26.15
C GLU A 359 87.91 19.52 -25.74
N ALA A 360 88.51 19.16 -24.59
CA ALA A 360 89.86 19.63 -24.20
C ALA A 360 90.99 19.14 -25.14
N GLY A 361 90.74 18.14 -25.99
CA GLY A 361 91.68 17.64 -27.00
C GLY A 361 91.46 18.20 -28.41
N ALA A 362 90.37 18.93 -28.66
CA ALA A 362 89.91 19.32 -29.99
C ALA A 362 90.57 20.61 -30.52
N SER A 363 91.91 20.68 -30.53
CA SER A 363 92.66 21.73 -31.24
C SER A 363 92.83 21.34 -32.72
N VAL A 364 92.54 22.28 -33.64
CA VAL A 364 92.33 22.02 -35.08
C VAL A 364 93.01 23.13 -35.90
N PRO A 365 93.73 22.85 -37.02
CA PRO A 365 94.43 21.63 -37.41
C PRO A 365 95.87 21.88 -37.95
N GLN A 366 96.82 20.94 -37.75
CA GLN A 366 98.13 20.98 -38.43
C GLN A 366 98.27 19.98 -39.62
N THR A 367 97.20 19.25 -39.97
CA THR A 367 97.24 18.18 -40.99
C THR A 367 96.96 18.65 -42.42
N LEU A 368 96.15 19.70 -42.62
CA LEU A 368 95.73 20.19 -43.94
C LEU A 368 96.87 20.76 -44.82
N GLN A 369 98.07 20.96 -44.29
CA GLN A 369 99.22 21.52 -45.03
C GLN A 369 100.19 20.44 -45.56
N LYS A 370 99.96 19.15 -45.30
CA LYS A 370 100.81 18.04 -45.78
C LYS A 370 100.21 17.17 -46.88
N GLU A 371 98.90 17.20 -47.09
CA GLU A 371 98.24 16.31 -48.06
C GLU A 371 98.37 16.80 -49.52
N MET A 372 98.47 18.11 -49.77
CA MET A 372 98.57 18.63 -51.14
C MET A 372 99.87 18.27 -51.87
N GLU A 373 100.99 18.10 -51.16
CA GLU A 373 102.31 17.87 -51.79
C GLU A 373 102.53 16.40 -52.18
N LYS A 374 101.92 15.44 -51.45
CA LYS A 374 102.16 14.00 -51.65
C LYS A 374 101.41 13.44 -52.86
N VAL A 375 100.19 13.93 -53.12
CA VAL A 375 99.36 13.57 -54.30
C VAL A 375 100.08 13.86 -55.63
N ARG A 376 101.07 14.76 -55.62
CA ARG A 376 101.88 15.12 -56.80
C ARG A 376 102.81 13.99 -57.27
N ASN A 377 103.24 13.10 -56.38
CA ASN A 377 104.29 12.11 -56.67
C ASN A 377 103.76 10.67 -56.89
N GLU A 378 102.49 10.40 -56.57
CA GLU A 378 101.92 9.04 -56.64
C GLU A 378 101.31 8.69 -58.02
N ASN A 379 101.31 9.64 -58.97
CA ASN A 379 100.74 9.46 -60.31
C ASN A 379 101.66 8.76 -61.34
N GLU A 380 102.98 8.70 -61.13
CA GLU A 380 103.89 8.06 -62.10
C GLU A 380 104.12 6.55 -61.88
N THR A 381 104.12 6.08 -60.63
CA THR A 381 104.46 4.69 -60.27
C THR A 381 103.35 3.68 -60.58
N LEU A 382 102.08 4.09 -60.50
CA LEU A 382 100.91 3.23 -60.78
C LEU A 382 100.85 2.67 -62.22
N LYS A 383 101.76 3.09 -63.10
CA LYS A 383 101.85 2.66 -64.50
C LYS A 383 102.62 1.34 -64.72
N LYS A 384 103.35 0.80 -63.74
CA LYS A 384 104.25 -0.36 -63.95
C LYS A 384 103.88 -1.66 -63.25
N GLU A 385 103.08 -1.65 -62.17
CA GLU A 385 102.86 -2.86 -61.36
C GLU A 385 101.57 -3.64 -61.73
N ARG A 386 100.67 -3.06 -62.54
CA ARG A 386 99.41 -3.70 -62.95
C ARG A 386 99.58 -4.93 -63.86
N GLU A 387 100.73 -5.11 -64.50
CA GLU A 387 100.93 -6.16 -65.50
C GLU A 387 101.43 -7.49 -64.91
N GLN A 388 102.00 -7.50 -63.71
CA GLN A 388 102.71 -8.67 -63.17
C GLN A 388 101.83 -9.62 -62.33
N PHE A 389 100.77 -9.13 -61.68
CA PHE A 389 100.03 -9.91 -60.67
C PHE A 389 98.99 -10.90 -61.24
N GLN A 390 98.47 -10.68 -62.46
CA GLN A 390 97.39 -11.50 -63.02
C GLN A 390 97.81 -12.92 -63.47
N LEU A 391 99.11 -13.24 -63.46
CA LEU A 391 99.60 -14.55 -63.93
C LEU A 391 99.53 -15.64 -62.85
N GLU A 392 99.72 -15.30 -61.57
CA GLU A 392 99.90 -16.29 -60.51
C GLU A 392 98.58 -16.87 -59.97
N GLU A 393 97.49 -16.10 -60.03
CA GLU A 393 96.22 -16.49 -59.40
C GLU A 393 95.52 -17.67 -60.09
N LYS A 394 95.80 -17.90 -61.38
CA LYS A 394 95.12 -18.93 -62.18
C LYS A 394 95.45 -20.37 -61.76
N MET A 395 96.67 -20.66 -61.28
CA MET A 395 97.05 -22.05 -60.97
C MET A 395 96.41 -22.59 -59.67
N LYS A 396 96.19 -21.74 -58.67
CA LYS A 396 95.77 -22.17 -57.32
C LYS A 396 94.29 -22.60 -57.27
N ARG A 397 93.44 -22.05 -58.15
CA ARG A 397 91.98 -22.34 -58.18
C ARG A 397 91.60 -23.72 -58.74
N SER A 398 92.51 -24.43 -59.42
CA SER A 398 92.15 -25.66 -60.18
C SER A 398 91.99 -26.94 -59.35
N LYS A 399 92.63 -27.07 -58.18
CA LYS A 399 92.63 -28.34 -57.41
C LYS A 399 91.51 -28.48 -56.38
N LEU A 400 90.94 -27.37 -55.90
CA LEU A 400 89.99 -27.40 -54.77
C LEU A 400 88.55 -27.77 -55.16
N VAL A 401 88.21 -27.70 -56.45
CA VAL A 401 86.82 -27.79 -56.95
C VAL A 401 86.35 -29.23 -57.18
N SER A 402 87.27 -30.19 -57.35
CA SER A 402 86.93 -31.60 -57.60
C SER A 402 86.40 -32.32 -56.36
N GLU A 403 86.96 -32.07 -55.18
CA GLU A 403 86.61 -32.79 -53.95
C GLU A 403 85.27 -32.33 -53.37
N PHE A 404 85.01 -31.02 -53.41
CA PHE A 404 83.82 -30.38 -52.83
C PHE A 404 82.49 -30.84 -53.45
N ASN A 405 82.50 -31.30 -54.70
CA ASN A 405 81.27 -31.69 -55.41
C ASN A 405 80.79 -33.12 -55.09
N SER A 406 81.66 -34.00 -54.57
CA SER A 406 81.28 -35.38 -54.23
C SER A 406 80.40 -35.45 -52.97
N GLN A 407 80.78 -34.70 -51.93
CA GLN A 407 80.11 -34.74 -50.61
C GLN A 407 78.74 -34.03 -50.58
N ARG A 408 78.50 -33.11 -51.53
CA ARG A 408 77.32 -32.23 -51.58
C ARG A 408 76.03 -32.95 -52.02
N MET A 409 76.13 -34.09 -52.70
CA MET A 409 74.96 -34.79 -53.27
C MET A 409 74.25 -35.71 -52.27
N THR A 410 74.96 -36.27 -51.29
CA THR A 410 74.40 -37.16 -50.26
C THR A 410 73.54 -36.42 -49.23
N ILE A 411 73.92 -35.20 -48.86
CA ILE A 411 73.22 -34.38 -47.86
C ILE A 411 71.82 -33.98 -48.37
N LYS A 412 71.74 -33.48 -49.61
CA LYS A 412 70.50 -33.02 -50.24
C LYS A 412 69.37 -34.05 -50.33
N LYS A 413 69.69 -35.35 -50.23
CA LYS A 413 68.68 -36.42 -50.25
C LYS A 413 67.94 -36.58 -48.92
N HIS A 414 68.51 -36.09 -47.82
CA HIS A 414 67.93 -36.18 -46.47
C HIS A 414 67.08 -34.95 -46.10
N GLU A 415 67.43 -33.77 -46.61
CA GLU A 415 66.69 -32.51 -46.34
C GLU A 415 65.24 -32.55 -46.87
N LYS A 416 64.99 -33.20 -48.01
CA LYS A 416 63.67 -33.17 -48.67
C LYS A 416 62.58 -33.88 -47.86
N THR A 417 62.88 -35.04 -47.28
CA THR A 417 61.92 -35.85 -46.52
C THR A 417 61.42 -35.15 -45.25
N ILE A 418 62.22 -34.23 -44.70
CA ILE A 418 61.89 -33.48 -43.48
C ILE A 418 60.92 -32.32 -43.77
N GLN A 419 60.98 -31.73 -44.98
CA GLN A 419 60.10 -30.62 -45.35
C GLN A 419 58.68 -31.04 -45.74
N GLU A 420 58.47 -32.31 -46.09
CA GLU A 420 57.14 -32.82 -46.47
C GLU A 420 56.26 -33.09 -45.23
N LEU A 421 56.83 -33.53 -44.10
CA LEU A 421 56.10 -33.76 -42.84
C LEU A 421 55.77 -32.48 -42.04
N LEU A 422 56.44 -31.36 -42.31
CA LEU A 422 56.20 -30.08 -41.63
C LEU A 422 55.09 -29.25 -42.27
N LYS A 423 54.40 -29.76 -43.30
CA LYS A 423 53.41 -29.00 -44.08
C LYS A 423 51.94 -29.36 -43.79
N GLU A 424 51.68 -30.44 -43.05
CA GLU A 424 50.32 -30.92 -42.77
C GLU A 424 49.77 -30.45 -41.40
N LEU A 425 50.50 -29.59 -40.67
CA LEU A 425 50.18 -29.21 -39.29
C LEU A 425 49.64 -27.78 -39.11
N ASP A 426 49.73 -26.92 -40.13
CA ASP A 426 49.41 -25.48 -40.05
C ASP A 426 47.95 -25.11 -40.47
N GLU A 427 47.10 -26.07 -40.84
CA GLU A 427 45.72 -25.82 -41.33
C GLU A 427 44.60 -26.35 -40.42
N VAL A 428 44.46 -25.78 -39.22
CA VAL A 428 43.18 -25.81 -38.45
C VAL A 428 42.85 -24.39 -37.96
N ASP A 429 41.95 -23.72 -38.65
CA ASP A 429 41.63 -22.29 -38.44
C ASP A 429 40.75 -22.07 -37.19
N SER A 430 41.16 -21.19 -36.29
CA SER A 430 40.50 -20.96 -34.97
C SER A 430 39.15 -20.22 -35.04
N LYS A 431 38.65 -19.93 -36.25
CA LYS A 431 37.46 -19.10 -36.50
C LYS A 431 36.12 -19.85 -36.49
N ALA A 432 36.13 -21.17 -36.32
CA ALA A 432 34.89 -21.96 -36.32
C ALA A 432 34.02 -21.74 -35.06
N VAL A 433 34.65 -21.56 -33.90
CA VAL A 433 33.95 -21.59 -32.58
C VAL A 433 33.19 -20.30 -32.29
N GLU A 434 33.77 -19.12 -32.53
CA GLU A 434 33.09 -17.84 -32.28
C GLU A 434 31.80 -17.70 -33.11
N LYS A 435 31.83 -18.17 -34.36
CA LYS A 435 30.67 -18.14 -35.24
C LYS A 435 29.53 -19.02 -34.72
N GLU A 436 29.83 -20.22 -34.22
CA GLU A 436 28.79 -21.11 -33.68
C GLU A 436 28.12 -20.57 -32.42
N VAL A 437 28.86 -19.80 -31.59
CA VAL A 437 28.31 -19.13 -30.40
C VAL A 437 27.42 -17.95 -30.78
N LEU A 438 27.86 -17.10 -31.71
CA LEU A 438 27.06 -15.98 -32.20
C LEU A 438 25.79 -16.44 -32.94
N ASP A 439 25.90 -17.48 -33.78
CA ASP A 439 24.74 -18.05 -34.49
C ASP A 439 23.74 -18.73 -33.53
N LYS A 440 24.12 -19.08 -32.28
CA LYS A 440 23.20 -19.59 -31.25
C LYS A 440 22.46 -18.47 -30.52
N LEU A 441 23.17 -17.42 -30.07
CA LEU A 441 22.55 -16.24 -29.47
C LEU A 441 21.51 -15.59 -30.40
N ALA A 442 21.85 -15.43 -31.68
CA ALA A 442 20.94 -14.90 -32.70
C ALA A 442 19.73 -15.80 -33.02
N ARG A 443 19.73 -17.07 -32.57
CA ARG A 443 18.55 -17.95 -32.60
C ARG A 443 17.69 -17.76 -31.36
N GLU A 444 18.28 -17.72 -30.17
CA GLU A 444 17.55 -17.54 -28.90
C GLU A 444 16.85 -16.18 -28.80
N GLU A 445 17.46 -15.10 -29.29
CA GLU A 445 16.83 -13.78 -29.39
C GLU A 445 15.60 -13.81 -30.31
N LYS A 446 15.71 -14.51 -31.45
CA LYS A 446 14.64 -14.67 -32.46
C LYS A 446 13.54 -15.65 -32.03
N GLU A 447 13.84 -16.57 -31.11
CA GLU A 447 12.89 -17.43 -30.42
C GLU A 447 12.12 -16.63 -29.36
N ASN A 448 12.81 -15.76 -28.60
CA ASN A 448 12.18 -14.82 -27.65
C ASN A 448 11.22 -13.84 -28.34
N ASP A 449 11.60 -13.25 -29.48
CA ASP A 449 10.70 -12.40 -30.28
C ASP A 449 9.42 -13.15 -30.71
N ARG A 450 9.56 -14.43 -31.10
CA ARG A 450 8.41 -15.30 -31.43
C ARG A 450 7.53 -15.58 -30.21
N LEU A 451 8.13 -15.80 -29.05
CA LEU A 451 7.39 -16.00 -27.80
C LEU A 451 6.64 -14.72 -27.37
N TRP A 452 7.26 -13.55 -27.48
CA TRP A 452 6.61 -12.27 -27.23
C TRP A 452 5.46 -11.99 -28.21
N ALA A 453 5.64 -12.25 -29.50
CA ALA A 453 4.55 -12.14 -30.49
C ALA A 453 3.40 -13.12 -30.20
N SER A 454 3.70 -14.33 -29.71
CA SER A 454 2.70 -15.32 -29.29
C SER A 454 1.93 -14.88 -28.03
N ILE A 455 2.62 -14.28 -27.05
CA ILE A 455 2.01 -13.67 -25.86
C ILE A 455 1.09 -12.51 -26.26
N GLU A 456 1.55 -11.59 -27.10
CA GLU A 456 0.77 -10.42 -27.53
C GLU A 456 -0.47 -10.82 -28.37
N ALA A 457 -0.37 -11.92 -29.13
CA ALA A 457 -1.52 -12.53 -29.81
C ALA A 457 -2.53 -13.13 -28.81
N LYS A 458 -2.06 -13.85 -27.78
CA LYS A 458 -2.92 -14.39 -26.71
C LYS A 458 -3.56 -13.29 -25.86
N GLU A 459 -2.89 -12.16 -25.63
CA GLU A 459 -3.50 -10.99 -24.97
C GLU A 459 -4.60 -10.32 -25.81
N LYS A 460 -4.50 -10.37 -27.15
CA LYS A 460 -5.56 -9.89 -28.05
C LYS A 460 -6.77 -10.82 -28.00
N GLU A 461 -6.55 -12.13 -27.95
CA GLU A 461 -7.61 -13.13 -27.74
C GLU A 461 -8.31 -12.95 -26.39
N ILE A 462 -7.57 -12.79 -25.29
CA ILE A 462 -8.11 -12.50 -23.94
C ILE A 462 -8.93 -11.20 -23.93
N ARG A 463 -8.52 -10.16 -24.69
CA ARG A 463 -9.30 -8.92 -24.83
C ARG A 463 -10.64 -9.15 -25.55
N HIS A 464 -10.68 -9.96 -26.61
CA HIS A 464 -11.94 -10.34 -27.27
C HIS A 464 -12.85 -11.15 -26.33
N LEU A 465 -12.30 -12.06 -25.54
CA LEU A 465 -13.07 -12.88 -24.58
C LEU A 465 -13.70 -12.05 -23.46
N LYS A 466 -13.00 -11.03 -22.95
CA LYS A 466 -13.59 -10.05 -22.02
C LYS A 466 -14.70 -9.21 -22.67
N GLY A 467 -14.60 -8.93 -23.97
CA GLY A 467 -15.68 -8.31 -24.75
C GLY A 467 -16.95 -9.17 -24.77
N TYR A 468 -16.82 -10.47 -25.03
CA TYR A 468 -17.96 -11.41 -24.99
C TYR A 468 -18.57 -11.54 -23.59
N GLN A 469 -17.77 -11.52 -22.51
CA GLN A 469 -18.30 -11.50 -21.15
C GLN A 469 -19.19 -10.27 -20.88
N SER A 470 -18.80 -9.08 -21.36
CA SER A 470 -19.65 -7.89 -21.27
C SER A 470 -20.99 -8.08 -21.99
N GLN A 471 -20.97 -8.61 -23.22
CA GLN A 471 -22.19 -8.87 -23.99
C GLN A 471 -23.12 -9.87 -23.29
N THR A 472 -22.58 -10.93 -22.67
CA THR A 472 -23.42 -11.86 -21.89
C THR A 472 -24.03 -11.23 -20.64
N VAL A 473 -23.34 -10.29 -19.99
CA VAL A 473 -23.90 -9.55 -18.83
C VAL A 473 -25.01 -8.60 -19.26
N ASP A 474 -24.87 -7.92 -20.39
CA ASP A 474 -25.90 -6.98 -20.88
C ASP A 474 -27.12 -7.72 -21.46
N LEU A 475 -26.93 -8.86 -22.11
CA LEU A 475 -28.04 -9.77 -22.48
C LEU A 475 -28.77 -10.31 -21.23
N ALA A 476 -28.05 -10.68 -20.17
CA ALA A 476 -28.67 -11.14 -18.92
C ALA A 476 -29.53 -10.04 -18.25
N LYS A 477 -29.11 -8.77 -18.31
CA LYS A 477 -29.94 -7.63 -17.86
C LYS A 477 -31.22 -7.51 -18.70
N GLN A 478 -31.11 -7.56 -20.03
CA GLN A 478 -32.27 -7.47 -20.93
C GLN A 478 -33.28 -8.60 -20.69
N VAL A 479 -32.81 -9.84 -20.48
CA VAL A 479 -33.69 -10.97 -20.11
C VAL A 479 -34.38 -10.72 -18.76
N ALA A 480 -33.66 -10.27 -17.73
CA ALA A 480 -34.25 -9.97 -16.42
C ALA A 480 -35.25 -8.81 -16.46
N GLU A 481 -35.08 -7.84 -17.37
CA GLU A 481 -36.00 -6.73 -17.58
C GLU A 481 -37.26 -7.16 -18.36
N LEU A 482 -37.10 -8.00 -19.39
CA LEU A 482 -38.23 -8.66 -20.07
C LEU A 482 -39.03 -9.56 -19.12
N GLU A 483 -38.41 -10.24 -18.16
CA GLU A 483 -39.14 -11.01 -17.13
C GLU A 483 -39.93 -10.13 -16.15
N ARG A 484 -39.45 -8.93 -15.80
CA ARG A 484 -40.25 -7.96 -15.03
C ARG A 484 -41.46 -7.48 -15.83
N ASN A 485 -41.22 -7.04 -17.07
CA ASN A 485 -42.27 -6.54 -17.96
C ASN A 485 -43.34 -7.61 -18.24
N LYS A 486 -42.93 -8.88 -18.37
CA LYS A 486 -43.85 -10.02 -18.46
C LYS A 486 -44.71 -10.16 -17.19
N LYS A 487 -44.12 -10.15 -15.99
CA LYS A 487 -44.86 -10.26 -14.72
C LYS A 487 -45.85 -9.10 -14.54
N GLU A 488 -45.47 -7.89 -14.95
CA GLU A 488 -46.35 -6.71 -14.89
C GLU A 488 -47.53 -6.81 -15.88
N LEU A 489 -47.30 -7.33 -17.09
CA LEU A 489 -48.37 -7.62 -18.05
C LEU A 489 -49.29 -8.76 -17.58
N GLU A 490 -48.74 -9.80 -16.94
CA GLU A 490 -49.54 -10.88 -16.34
C GLU A 490 -50.37 -10.41 -15.13
N ALA A 491 -49.90 -9.41 -14.38
CA ALA A 491 -50.69 -8.73 -13.34
C ALA A 491 -51.84 -7.92 -13.95
N LYS A 492 -51.55 -7.04 -14.92
CA LYS A 492 -52.58 -6.24 -15.62
C LYS A 492 -53.63 -7.10 -16.33
N LEU A 493 -53.24 -8.28 -16.83
CA LEU A 493 -54.17 -9.27 -17.41
C LEU A 493 -55.05 -9.96 -16.36
N ARG A 494 -54.57 -10.11 -15.11
CA ARG A 494 -55.40 -10.60 -13.98
C ARG A 494 -56.37 -9.52 -13.50
N GLU A 495 -56.00 -8.25 -13.54
CA GLU A 495 -56.88 -7.13 -13.20
C GLU A 495 -57.98 -6.94 -14.26
N SER A 496 -57.64 -6.94 -15.56
CA SER A 496 -58.65 -6.82 -16.62
C SER A 496 -59.66 -7.99 -16.65
N LYS A 497 -59.22 -9.19 -16.28
CA LYS A 497 -60.10 -10.36 -16.07
C LYS A 497 -60.96 -10.29 -14.81
N LYS A 498 -60.61 -9.48 -13.80
CA LYS A 498 -61.49 -9.17 -12.66
C LYS A 498 -62.52 -8.10 -12.98
N ALA A 499 -62.30 -7.28 -14.02
CA ALA A 499 -63.20 -6.21 -14.43
C ALA A 499 -64.31 -6.64 -15.42
N THR A 500 -64.27 -7.88 -15.93
CA THR A 500 -65.16 -8.34 -17.04
C THR A 500 -65.87 -9.66 -16.76
N VAL A 501 -66.47 -9.81 -15.57
CA VAL A 501 -67.50 -10.84 -15.32
C VAL A 501 -68.87 -10.26 -15.66
N GLY A 502 -69.45 -10.70 -16.79
CA GLY A 502 -70.85 -10.42 -17.13
C GLY A 502 -71.09 -9.50 -18.33
N LYS A 503 -70.70 -9.93 -19.53
CA LYS A 503 -71.52 -9.79 -20.74
C LYS A 503 -71.11 -10.82 -21.80
N SER A 504 -72.06 -11.10 -22.70
CA SER A 504 -72.01 -12.19 -23.67
C SER A 504 -71.04 -11.95 -24.81
N ASP A 505 -70.82 -13.03 -25.56
CA ASP A 505 -70.18 -13.05 -26.87
C ASP A 505 -70.74 -11.95 -27.79
N GLU A 506 -69.85 -11.14 -28.37
CA GLU A 506 -69.71 -11.01 -29.82
C GLU A 506 -68.42 -10.23 -30.18
N GLU A 507 -68.18 -10.06 -31.47
CA GLU A 507 -66.91 -9.67 -32.09
C GLU A 507 -66.32 -8.32 -31.63
N ILE A 508 -64.98 -8.21 -31.60
CA ILE A 508 -64.20 -7.13 -32.23
C ILE A 508 -62.71 -7.53 -32.26
N PHE A 509 -62.09 -7.42 -33.43
CA PHE A 509 -60.66 -7.73 -33.66
C PHE A 509 -59.77 -6.57 -33.19
N THR A 510 -59.54 -6.44 -31.87
CA THR A 510 -58.71 -5.33 -31.33
C THR A 510 -57.22 -5.45 -31.69
N PRO A 511 -56.50 -4.33 -31.93
CA PRO A 511 -55.06 -4.35 -32.23
C PRO A 511 -54.21 -5.05 -31.15
N HIS A 512 -54.65 -4.96 -29.89
CA HIS A 512 -53.95 -5.50 -28.73
C HIS A 512 -53.83 -7.03 -28.75
N ALA A 513 -54.79 -7.75 -29.36
CA ALA A 513 -54.69 -9.19 -29.56
C ALA A 513 -53.58 -9.58 -30.55
N ARG A 514 -53.37 -8.74 -31.58
CA ARG A 514 -52.30 -8.89 -32.57
C ARG A 514 -50.94 -8.58 -31.95
N GLU A 515 -50.85 -7.47 -31.23
CA GLU A 515 -49.67 -7.07 -30.44
C GLU A 515 -49.25 -8.17 -29.44
N LEU A 516 -50.20 -8.81 -28.75
CA LEU A 516 -49.93 -9.91 -27.83
C LEU A 516 -49.47 -11.20 -28.56
N ALA A 517 -49.96 -11.45 -29.77
CA ALA A 517 -49.53 -12.58 -30.60
C ALA A 517 -48.11 -12.36 -31.15
N ASP A 518 -47.78 -11.14 -31.59
CA ASP A 518 -46.46 -10.81 -32.11
C ASP A 518 -45.41 -10.71 -30.99
N LYS A 519 -45.75 -10.16 -29.81
CA LYS A 519 -44.89 -10.26 -28.61
C LYS A 519 -44.68 -11.70 -28.14
N LYS A 520 -45.65 -12.62 -28.33
CA LYS A 520 -45.46 -14.06 -28.08
C LYS A 520 -44.50 -14.71 -29.09
N ARG A 521 -44.54 -14.29 -30.36
CA ARG A 521 -43.58 -14.75 -31.40
C ARG A 521 -42.18 -14.23 -31.12
N GLU A 522 -42.06 -12.97 -30.73
CA GLU A 522 -40.80 -12.33 -30.32
C GLU A 522 -40.17 -13.02 -29.11
N VAL A 523 -40.94 -13.26 -28.04
CA VAL A 523 -40.49 -14.04 -26.87
C VAL A 523 -40.12 -15.48 -27.26
N PHE A 524 -40.81 -16.11 -28.20
CA PHE A 524 -40.44 -17.45 -28.70
C PHE A 524 -39.14 -17.43 -29.51
N ALA A 525 -38.93 -16.42 -30.37
CA ALA A 525 -37.71 -16.23 -31.14
C ALA A 525 -36.50 -15.96 -30.22
N LEU A 526 -36.64 -15.03 -29.26
CA LEU A 526 -35.62 -14.74 -28.25
C LEU A 526 -35.30 -15.98 -27.40
N ARG A 527 -36.28 -16.84 -27.10
CA ARG A 527 -36.04 -18.11 -26.39
C ARG A 527 -35.28 -19.12 -27.24
N MET A 528 -35.56 -19.19 -28.55
CA MET A 528 -34.80 -20.02 -29.50
C MET A 528 -33.36 -19.51 -29.69
N GLU A 529 -33.13 -18.20 -29.66
CA GLU A 529 -31.78 -17.64 -29.69
C GLU A 529 -31.04 -17.83 -28.36
N LEU A 530 -31.72 -17.69 -27.22
CA LEU A 530 -31.15 -17.98 -25.90
C LEU A 530 -30.68 -19.44 -25.80
N GLU A 531 -31.46 -20.40 -26.32
CA GLU A 531 -31.05 -21.81 -26.30
C GLU A 531 -29.85 -22.08 -27.22
N LYS A 532 -29.81 -21.50 -28.44
CA LYS A 532 -28.60 -21.53 -29.30
C LYS A 532 -27.38 -20.90 -28.63
N VAL A 533 -27.57 -19.84 -27.85
CA VAL A 533 -26.49 -19.18 -27.09
C VAL A 533 -26.03 -20.06 -25.93
N LYS A 534 -26.92 -20.78 -25.24
CA LYS A 534 -26.54 -21.80 -24.23
C LYS A 534 -25.75 -22.94 -24.85
N ASP A 535 -26.24 -23.52 -25.95
CA ASP A 535 -25.56 -24.62 -26.63
C ASP A 535 -24.15 -24.18 -27.09
N SER A 536 -24.04 -23.01 -27.74
CA SER A 536 -22.75 -22.44 -28.12
C SER A 536 -21.86 -22.02 -26.94
N ALA A 537 -22.43 -21.71 -25.78
CA ALA A 537 -21.66 -21.47 -24.55
C ALA A 537 -21.14 -22.79 -23.96
N LYS A 538 -21.94 -23.85 -24.00
CA LYS A 538 -21.60 -25.20 -23.53
C LYS A 538 -20.53 -25.85 -24.41
N ASP A 539 -20.61 -25.68 -25.73
CA ASP A 539 -19.55 -26.09 -26.67
C ASP A 539 -18.22 -25.36 -26.36
N ARG A 540 -18.28 -24.07 -26.03
CA ARG A 540 -17.10 -23.29 -25.63
C ARG A 540 -16.57 -23.73 -24.27
N GLU A 541 -17.44 -24.01 -23.30
CA GLU A 541 -17.08 -24.51 -21.97
C GLU A 541 -16.39 -25.87 -22.06
N GLN A 542 -16.87 -26.77 -22.93
CA GLN A 542 -16.16 -28.01 -23.27
C GLN A 542 -14.79 -27.73 -23.91
N ALA A 543 -14.71 -26.83 -24.90
CA ALA A 543 -13.42 -26.47 -25.52
C ALA A 543 -12.43 -25.81 -24.54
N TYR A 544 -12.92 -25.10 -23.52
CA TYR A 544 -12.12 -24.61 -22.39
C TYR A 544 -11.65 -25.76 -21.50
N GLY A 545 -12.53 -26.69 -21.13
CA GLY A 545 -12.14 -27.92 -20.43
C GLY A 545 -11.03 -28.66 -21.17
N GLU A 546 -11.20 -28.91 -22.47
CA GLU A 546 -10.20 -29.57 -23.32
C GLU A 546 -8.88 -28.78 -23.44
N THR A 547 -8.88 -27.45 -23.31
CA THR A 547 -7.62 -26.68 -23.30
C THR A 547 -6.97 -26.68 -21.92
N VAL A 548 -7.73 -26.60 -20.82
CA VAL A 548 -7.21 -26.79 -19.45
C VAL A 548 -6.57 -28.17 -19.31
N ASP A 549 -7.25 -29.23 -19.75
CA ASP A 549 -6.75 -30.61 -19.83
C ASP A 549 -5.37 -30.70 -20.51
N ARG A 550 -5.19 -29.97 -21.64
CA ARG A 550 -3.94 -29.93 -22.39
C ARG A 550 -2.84 -29.19 -21.62
N TYR A 551 -3.18 -28.12 -20.90
CA TYR A 551 -2.23 -27.42 -20.03
C TYR A 551 -1.85 -28.27 -18.80
N GLU A 552 -2.80 -28.94 -18.14
CA GLU A 552 -2.52 -29.81 -16.98
C GLU A 552 -1.66 -31.02 -17.38
N LYS A 553 -1.93 -31.65 -18.53
CA LYS A 553 -1.08 -32.71 -19.09
C LYS A 553 0.34 -32.20 -19.37
N ARG A 554 0.50 -30.98 -19.91
CA ARG A 554 1.82 -30.37 -20.17
C ARG A 554 2.55 -29.96 -18.89
N ILE A 555 1.84 -29.43 -17.89
CA ILE A 555 2.39 -29.13 -16.55
C ILE A 555 2.83 -30.42 -15.85
N SER A 556 2.06 -31.50 -15.98
CA SER A 556 2.41 -32.81 -15.43
C SER A 556 3.65 -33.41 -16.13
N SER A 557 3.76 -33.25 -17.45
CA SER A 557 4.97 -33.61 -18.20
C SER A 557 6.18 -32.81 -17.74
N LEU A 558 6.06 -31.50 -17.56
CA LEU A 558 7.15 -30.64 -17.06
C LEU A 558 7.54 -30.99 -15.60
N LYS A 559 6.57 -31.30 -14.72
CA LYS A 559 6.85 -31.78 -13.36
C LYS A 559 7.57 -33.13 -13.35
N ASN A 560 7.30 -34.01 -14.31
CA ASN A 560 8.01 -35.28 -14.45
C ASN A 560 9.42 -35.08 -15.01
N GLU A 561 9.61 -34.16 -15.96
CA GLU A 561 10.93 -33.85 -16.52
C GLU A 561 11.83 -33.12 -15.50
N ILE A 562 11.27 -32.22 -14.68
CA ILE A 562 11.97 -31.63 -13.53
C ILE A 562 12.38 -32.72 -12.53
N ARG A 563 11.51 -33.70 -12.25
CA ARG A 563 11.86 -34.83 -11.37
C ARG A 563 12.96 -35.72 -11.95
N ARG A 564 12.98 -35.95 -13.28
CA ARG A 564 14.12 -36.61 -13.94
C ARG A 564 15.40 -35.81 -13.76
N LEU A 565 15.41 -34.52 -14.12
CA LEU A 565 16.59 -33.67 -13.99
C LEU A 565 17.09 -33.56 -12.54
N GLN A 566 16.20 -33.69 -11.55
CA GLN A 566 16.58 -33.82 -10.14
C GLN A 566 17.23 -35.19 -9.85
N GLN A 567 16.65 -36.30 -10.29
CA GLN A 567 17.23 -37.65 -10.14
C GLN A 567 18.55 -37.84 -10.90
N ASP A 568 18.71 -37.22 -12.08
CA ASP A 568 19.95 -37.24 -12.85
C ASP A 568 21.05 -36.43 -12.13
N ASN A 569 20.70 -35.34 -11.46
CA ASN A 569 21.61 -34.55 -10.63
C ASN A 569 21.97 -35.25 -9.31
N GLU A 570 21.03 -36.01 -8.72
CA GLU A 570 21.27 -36.86 -7.54
C GLU A 570 22.13 -38.09 -7.87
N THR A 571 21.93 -38.73 -9.03
CA THR A 571 22.72 -39.89 -9.47
C THR A 571 24.08 -39.53 -10.06
N SER A 572 24.31 -38.26 -10.41
CA SER A 572 25.63 -37.74 -10.77
C SER A 572 26.60 -37.65 -9.57
N VAL A 573 26.14 -37.90 -8.33
CA VAL A 573 26.99 -37.80 -7.12
C VAL A 573 26.91 -39.10 -6.29
N LEU A 574 28.04 -39.83 -6.30
CA LEU A 574 28.43 -40.95 -5.44
C LEU A 574 27.84 -42.36 -5.72
N VAL A 575 28.69 -43.16 -6.36
CA VAL A 575 28.84 -44.62 -6.18
C VAL A 575 28.95 -44.96 -4.67
N PRO A 576 28.44 -46.12 -4.20
CA PRO A 576 27.70 -46.16 -2.93
C PRO A 576 28.47 -46.66 -1.71
N CYS A 577 27.87 -46.48 -0.53
CA CYS A 577 28.12 -47.31 0.65
C CYS A 577 26.78 -47.67 1.34
N SER A 578 26.73 -48.77 2.10
CA SER A 578 25.45 -49.49 2.34
C SER A 578 25.19 -49.91 3.79
N MET A 579 23.97 -49.65 4.30
CA MET A 579 23.12 -50.44 5.25
C MET A 579 21.66 -49.92 5.08
N LYS A 580 20.56 -50.69 4.91
CA LYS A 580 19.84 -51.61 5.85
C LYS A 580 19.42 -50.92 7.17
N LYS A 581 18.18 -50.98 7.72
CA LYS A 581 16.85 -51.61 7.41
C LYS A 581 15.82 -51.08 8.48
N THR A 582 14.46 -51.09 8.47
CA THR A 582 13.31 -51.51 7.60
C THR A 582 11.97 -50.92 8.16
N LEU A 583 10.83 -51.07 7.44
CA LEU A 583 9.40 -51.09 7.90
C LEU A 583 8.78 -49.74 8.36
N PHE A 584 7.45 -49.46 8.34
CA PHE A 584 6.19 -50.12 7.89
C PHE A 584 5.42 -49.08 7.00
N GLU A 585 4.78 -49.38 5.86
CA GLU A 585 3.34 -49.78 5.69
C GLU A 585 2.35 -48.90 6.51
N GLU A 586 1.50 -48.00 5.98
CA GLU A 586 0.50 -48.00 4.87
C GLU A 586 -0.91 -48.50 5.28
N THR A 587 -1.95 -47.65 5.14
CA THR A 587 -3.35 -48.02 4.74
C THR A 587 -4.27 -46.78 4.57
N THR A 588 -5.44 -46.98 3.95
CA THR A 588 -6.45 -45.97 3.57
C THR A 588 -7.81 -46.21 4.25
N GLU A 589 -8.72 -45.21 4.31
CA GLU A 589 -10.14 -45.41 3.92
C GLU A 589 -10.98 -44.10 3.78
N LYS A 590 -12.30 -44.22 3.53
CA LYS A 590 -13.23 -43.17 3.02
C LYS A 590 -14.66 -43.24 3.68
N PRO A 591 -15.65 -42.39 3.35
CA PRO A 591 -16.72 -41.97 4.29
C PRO A 591 -18.13 -42.59 4.10
N CYS A 592 -19.07 -42.22 4.98
CA CYS A 592 -20.50 -42.59 4.97
C CYS A 592 -21.47 -41.38 4.87
N ASN A 593 -22.75 -41.65 4.54
CA ASN A 593 -23.85 -40.68 4.31
C ASN A 593 -25.09 -40.91 5.22
N THR A 594 -25.89 -39.86 5.49
CA THR A 594 -27.37 -39.81 5.77
C THR A 594 -27.83 -38.32 5.82
N SER A 595 -29.01 -37.79 5.43
CA SER A 595 -30.38 -38.24 5.01
C SER A 595 -31.40 -38.55 6.14
N SER A 596 -32.67 -38.06 6.15
CA SER A 596 -33.42 -37.16 5.23
C SER A 596 -34.79 -36.69 5.80
N GLN A 597 -35.45 -35.71 5.15
CA GLN A 597 -36.92 -35.39 5.20
C GLN A 597 -37.49 -34.84 6.55
N SER A 598 -38.68 -34.21 6.73
CA SER A 598 -39.85 -33.71 5.93
C SER A 598 -40.81 -32.88 6.84
N ASN A 599 -41.93 -32.22 6.46
CA ASN A 599 -42.44 -31.45 5.29
C ASN A 599 -43.95 -31.05 5.55
N VAL A 600 -44.57 -30.12 4.78
CA VAL A 600 -46.05 -29.83 4.70
C VAL A 600 -46.72 -29.17 5.95
N SER A 601 -47.90 -28.48 5.92
CA SER A 601 -48.31 -27.20 5.26
C SER A 601 -49.72 -26.70 5.73
N SER A 602 -50.03 -25.37 5.63
CA SER A 602 -51.40 -24.73 5.50
C SER A 602 -52.45 -24.91 6.66
N SER A 603 -53.52 -24.09 6.87
CA SER A 603 -54.05 -22.80 6.31
C SER A 603 -55.29 -22.26 7.09
N GLU A 604 -55.54 -20.93 7.08
CA GLU A 604 -56.87 -20.23 7.17
C GLU A 604 -57.75 -20.35 8.46
N ALA A 605 -58.69 -19.43 8.84
CA ALA A 605 -58.95 -18.00 8.53
C ALA A 605 -60.03 -17.37 9.48
N GLY A 606 -60.08 -16.02 9.59
CA GLY A 606 -61.18 -15.23 10.23
C GLY A 606 -61.04 -15.01 11.76
N VAL A 607 -61.61 -13.97 12.40
CA VAL A 607 -62.54 -12.87 12.01
C VAL A 607 -62.12 -11.53 12.67
N SER A 608 -62.58 -10.37 12.18
CA SER A 608 -62.12 -9.03 12.64
C SER A 608 -62.94 -8.37 13.74
N TYR A 609 -62.30 -7.50 14.54
CA TYR A 609 -62.92 -6.27 15.07
C TYR A 609 -61.97 -5.06 14.90
N LYS A 610 -62.55 -3.85 14.86
CA LYS A 610 -61.86 -2.54 14.92
C LYS A 610 -61.85 -2.07 16.40
N ALA A 611 -61.10 -1.05 16.85
CA ALA A 611 -60.50 0.09 16.14
C ALA A 611 -59.33 0.74 16.91
N SER A 612 -58.74 1.78 16.30
CA SER A 612 -58.05 2.92 16.94
C SER A 612 -56.82 2.66 17.83
N CYS A 613 -55.61 2.71 17.23
CA CYS A 613 -54.42 3.37 17.80
C CYS A 613 -53.19 3.48 16.85
N SER A 614 -53.37 3.80 15.57
CA SER A 614 -52.26 3.84 14.59
C SER A 614 -51.64 5.23 14.30
N GLY A 615 -52.22 6.32 14.81
CA GLY A 615 -51.90 7.67 14.33
C GLY A 615 -50.51 8.23 14.69
N ALA A 616 -49.83 7.69 15.70
CA ALA A 616 -48.56 8.22 16.22
C ALA A 616 -47.32 7.52 15.65
N VAL A 617 -47.35 6.18 15.55
CA VAL A 617 -46.19 5.37 15.13
C VAL A 617 -45.78 5.70 13.70
N ASP A 618 -46.74 5.82 12.79
CA ASP A 618 -46.49 6.20 11.39
C ASP A 618 -45.82 7.58 11.25
N GLN A 619 -46.14 8.53 12.14
CA GLN A 619 -45.53 9.87 12.09
C GLN A 619 -44.08 9.84 12.54
N TYR A 620 -43.76 9.06 13.59
CA TYR A 620 -42.39 8.91 14.08
C TYR A 620 -41.50 8.16 13.07
N SER A 621 -41.99 7.06 12.49
CA SER A 621 -41.27 6.31 11.47
C SER A 621 -40.99 7.15 10.22
N ASN A 622 -41.96 7.96 9.77
CA ASN A 622 -41.77 8.89 8.64
C ASN A 622 -40.79 10.03 8.98
N LEU A 623 -40.70 10.49 10.24
CA LEU A 623 -39.71 11.49 10.64
C LEU A 623 -38.28 10.94 10.66
N LEU A 624 -38.08 9.73 11.20
CA LEU A 624 -36.79 9.03 11.20
C LEU A 624 -36.28 8.82 9.77
N LEU A 625 -37.06 8.14 8.92
CA LEU A 625 -36.72 7.90 7.51
C LEU A 625 -36.43 9.19 6.73
N LYS A 626 -37.11 10.29 7.05
CA LYS A 626 -36.92 11.60 6.40
C LYS A 626 -35.65 12.32 6.87
N ASN A 627 -35.17 12.04 8.08
CA ASN A 627 -33.90 12.55 8.59
C ASN A 627 -32.71 11.70 8.10
N GLU A 628 -32.86 10.38 8.02
CA GLU A 628 -31.86 9.49 7.42
C GLU A 628 -31.67 9.76 5.93
N ASN A 629 -32.76 9.90 5.17
CA ASN A 629 -32.67 10.29 3.75
C ASN A 629 -31.98 11.64 3.55
N LYS A 630 -32.22 12.64 4.42
CA LYS A 630 -31.47 13.92 4.38
C LYS A 630 -29.97 13.74 4.67
N ARG A 631 -29.59 12.83 5.58
CA ARG A 631 -28.19 12.51 5.89
C ARG A 631 -27.52 11.84 4.68
N LEU A 632 -28.16 10.82 4.13
CA LEU A 632 -27.71 10.12 2.90
C LEU A 632 -27.61 11.06 1.70
N GLU A 633 -28.57 11.98 1.52
CA GLU A 633 -28.53 12.98 0.45
C GLU A 633 -27.37 13.98 0.64
N LYS A 634 -27.08 14.38 1.88
CA LYS A 634 -25.94 15.25 2.22
C LYS A 634 -24.60 14.56 1.95
N ASP A 635 -24.48 13.29 2.29
CA ASP A 635 -23.24 12.52 2.10
C ASP A 635 -23.05 12.09 0.64
N ASN A 636 -24.12 11.76 -0.09
CA ASN A 636 -24.08 11.60 -1.55
C ASN A 636 -23.62 12.89 -2.26
N LYS A 637 -24.09 14.07 -1.82
CA LYS A 637 -23.61 15.36 -2.35
C LYS A 637 -22.11 15.59 -2.10
N LYS A 638 -21.56 15.15 -0.96
CA LYS A 638 -20.10 15.15 -0.70
C LYS A 638 -19.35 14.20 -1.65
N LEU A 639 -19.87 13.00 -1.87
CA LEU A 639 -19.26 12.00 -2.74
C LEU A 639 -19.25 12.44 -4.21
N VAL A 640 -20.36 13.02 -4.70
CA VAL A 640 -20.44 13.63 -6.04
C VAL A 640 -19.44 14.78 -6.17
N ALA A 641 -19.31 15.66 -5.17
CA ALA A 641 -18.33 16.74 -5.20
C ALA A 641 -16.87 16.22 -5.28
N LYS A 642 -16.53 15.16 -4.53
CA LYS A 642 -15.22 14.51 -4.62
C LYS A 642 -14.97 13.85 -5.98
N LEU A 643 -15.98 13.20 -6.57
CA LEU A 643 -15.89 12.64 -7.92
C LEU A 643 -15.62 13.74 -8.97
N THR A 644 -16.39 14.83 -8.95
CA THR A 644 -16.20 15.97 -9.87
C THR A 644 -14.80 16.59 -9.73
N GLN A 645 -14.24 16.67 -8.52
CA GLN A 645 -12.87 17.12 -8.31
C GLN A 645 -11.85 16.17 -8.95
N LEU A 646 -11.96 14.86 -8.70
CA LEU A 646 -11.06 13.85 -9.26
C LEU A 646 -11.14 13.79 -10.79
N GLU A 647 -12.33 13.96 -11.38
CA GLU A 647 -12.52 14.07 -12.82
C GLU A 647 -11.83 15.32 -13.40
N ALA A 648 -11.90 16.47 -12.70
CA ALA A 648 -11.21 17.69 -13.10
C ALA A 648 -9.68 17.56 -13.02
N GLU A 649 -9.15 16.92 -11.97
CA GLU A 649 -7.71 16.62 -11.82
C GLU A 649 -7.23 15.64 -12.89
N LEU A 650 -8.00 14.59 -13.17
CA LEU A 650 -7.71 13.60 -14.21
C LEU A 650 -7.81 14.20 -15.63
N LYS A 651 -8.66 15.21 -15.84
CA LYS A 651 -8.70 16.02 -17.05
C LYS A 651 -7.45 16.90 -17.19
N ARG A 652 -7.03 17.61 -16.13
CA ARG A 652 -5.76 18.37 -16.11
C ARG A 652 -4.56 17.50 -16.43
N TYR A 653 -4.48 16.29 -15.86
CA TYR A 653 -3.43 15.31 -16.19
C TYR A 653 -3.44 14.91 -17.67
N LYS A 654 -4.61 14.65 -18.26
CA LYS A 654 -4.75 14.32 -19.69
C LYS A 654 -4.39 15.49 -20.61
N GLU A 655 -4.67 16.74 -20.21
CA GLU A 655 -4.30 17.94 -20.97
C GLU A 655 -2.80 18.25 -20.88
N ASN A 656 -2.19 18.12 -19.69
CA ASN A 656 -0.74 18.26 -19.52
C ASN A 656 0.03 17.20 -20.31
N ARG A 657 -0.43 15.93 -20.32
CA ARG A 657 0.17 14.85 -21.13
C ARG A 657 0.04 15.06 -22.65
N LYS A 658 -0.85 15.94 -23.12
CA LYS A 658 -0.94 16.34 -24.54
C LYS A 658 0.00 17.49 -24.90
N LYS A 659 0.47 18.29 -23.93
CA LYS A 659 1.39 19.41 -24.17
C LYS A 659 2.87 19.00 -24.27
N SER A 660 3.23 17.80 -23.82
CA SER A 660 4.61 17.29 -23.81
C SER A 660 5.01 16.43 -25.03
N VAL A 661 4.17 16.31 -26.06
CA VAL A 661 4.38 15.38 -27.20
C VAL A 661 4.21 16.06 -28.57
N VAL A 662 4.74 17.28 -28.75
CA VAL A 662 4.80 17.96 -30.06
C VAL A 662 6.10 18.76 -30.23
N LYS A 663 7.20 18.07 -30.58
CA LYS A 663 8.17 18.43 -31.66
C LYS A 663 9.42 17.55 -31.60
N LYS A 664 9.93 17.20 -32.78
CA LYS A 664 11.25 16.62 -33.03
C LYS A 664 11.89 17.44 -34.16
N GLU A 665 13.22 17.59 -34.07
CA GLU A 665 14.15 18.00 -35.15
C GLU A 665 13.98 19.42 -35.74
N PRO A 666 15.04 20.00 -36.38
CA PRO A 666 16.46 19.60 -36.43
C PRO A 666 17.41 20.66 -35.81
N LEU A 667 18.71 20.55 -36.08
CA LEU A 667 19.78 21.49 -35.69
C LEU A 667 19.66 22.83 -36.43
N GLU A 668 20.12 23.94 -35.80
CA GLU A 668 21.11 24.85 -36.40
C GLU A 668 21.79 25.76 -35.34
N ASP A 669 22.69 26.63 -35.77
CA ASP A 669 23.77 27.24 -34.97
C ASP A 669 23.51 28.62 -34.31
N SER A 670 24.37 28.93 -33.33
CA SER A 670 24.97 30.26 -33.06
C SER A 670 24.25 31.35 -32.24
N LYS A 671 25.10 32.02 -31.43
CA LYS A 671 25.02 33.36 -30.79
C LYS A 671 24.08 33.49 -29.57
N LEU A 672 24.54 33.89 -28.38
CA LEU A 672 25.28 35.09 -27.90
C LEU A 672 24.38 36.27 -27.47
N THR A 673 23.98 36.23 -26.19
CA THR A 673 23.89 37.36 -25.23
C THR A 673 23.97 36.73 -23.83
N GLN A 674 25.02 36.95 -23.04
CA GLN A 674 25.23 38.10 -22.15
C GLN A 674 24.07 38.40 -21.20
N LEU A 675 24.25 38.00 -19.93
CA LEU A 675 23.78 38.76 -18.77
C LEU A 675 24.65 38.38 -17.55
N ASP A 676 25.44 39.34 -17.07
CA ASP A 676 26.38 39.15 -15.95
C ASP A 676 25.68 39.20 -14.59
N PHE A 677 26.04 38.27 -13.71
CA PHE A 677 26.10 38.50 -12.26
C PHE A 677 27.27 37.72 -11.67
N SER A 678 28.40 38.41 -11.51
CA SER A 678 29.54 37.93 -10.72
C SER A 678 29.40 38.31 -9.25
N ILE A 679 30.19 37.61 -8.41
CA ILE A 679 30.90 38.01 -7.17
C ILE A 679 30.67 36.97 -6.05
N PRO A 680 31.71 36.41 -5.38
CA PRO A 680 33.14 36.32 -5.74
C PRO A 680 33.75 34.89 -5.57
N LYS A 681 35.05 34.76 -5.87
CA LYS A 681 35.97 33.74 -5.28
C LYS A 681 36.75 34.43 -4.14
N ALA A 682 37.42 33.81 -3.18
CA ALA A 682 38.07 32.49 -3.03
C ALA A 682 38.23 32.20 -1.50
N PRO A 683 39.09 31.28 -0.97
CA PRO A 683 39.97 30.31 -1.63
C PRO A 683 39.98 28.85 -1.10
N VAL A 684 40.35 27.92 -2.00
CA VAL A 684 41.32 26.80 -1.85
C VAL A 684 41.35 26.04 -0.51
N SER A 685 41.03 24.74 -0.48
CA SER A 685 42.04 23.68 -0.77
C SER A 685 41.43 22.29 -1.08
N VAL A 686 42.08 21.53 -2.00
CA VAL A 686 42.27 20.04 -1.99
C VAL A 686 40.95 19.20 -1.85
N GLN A 687 40.29 18.64 -2.89
CA GLN A 687 40.74 17.69 -3.96
C GLN A 687 41.33 16.39 -3.37
N VAL A 688 41.04 15.13 -3.73
CA VAL A 688 40.42 14.43 -4.88
C VAL A 688 39.63 13.23 -4.25
N GLN A 689 38.35 12.92 -4.54
CA GLN A 689 37.68 12.38 -5.75
C GLN A 689 37.97 10.90 -6.10
N SER A 690 36.95 10.24 -6.69
CA SER A 690 36.86 8.81 -7.11
C SER A 690 36.79 7.76 -5.96
N GLY A 691 36.03 6.66 -6.06
CA GLY A 691 34.92 6.36 -6.98
C GLY A 691 35.08 5.07 -7.80
N PHE A 692 33.97 4.34 -7.97
CA PHE A 692 33.80 3.03 -8.63
C PHE A 692 34.43 1.81 -7.91
N ARG A 693 34.05 0.56 -8.20
CA ARG A 693 32.72 -0.12 -8.33
C ARG A 693 32.97 -1.59 -8.70
N LYS A 694 32.39 -2.57 -7.98
CA LYS A 694 32.18 -3.98 -8.44
C LYS A 694 33.49 -4.79 -8.67
N VAL A 695 33.64 -6.10 -8.41
CA VAL A 695 32.73 -7.26 -8.50
C VAL A 695 33.06 -8.30 -7.38
N GLU A 696 32.17 -9.27 -7.22
CA GLU A 696 32.24 -10.53 -6.44
C GLU A 696 33.58 -11.30 -6.48
N PRO A 697 33.84 -12.15 -5.47
CA PRO A 697 34.48 -13.45 -5.67
C PRO A 697 33.56 -14.63 -5.33
N SER A 698 33.72 -15.72 -6.10
CA SER A 698 33.01 -16.98 -5.88
C SER A 698 33.82 -18.00 -5.05
N SER A 699 33.10 -18.95 -4.44
CA SER A 699 33.55 -20.33 -4.18
C SER A 699 34.56 -20.69 -3.06
N LYS A 700 34.17 -21.76 -2.33
CA LYS A 700 34.96 -22.91 -1.81
C LYS A 700 35.81 -22.79 -0.51
N ARG A 701 35.39 -23.61 0.46
CA ARG A 701 36.21 -24.47 1.38
C ARG A 701 37.02 -23.73 2.48
N LYS A 702 37.37 -24.34 3.63
CA LYS A 702 37.29 -25.76 4.08
C LYS A 702 37.28 -25.86 5.64
N GLU A 703 36.66 -26.93 6.16
CA GLU A 703 37.03 -27.74 7.36
C GLU A 703 37.35 -27.14 8.76
N LEU A 704 36.61 -27.68 9.76
CA LEU A 704 37.06 -28.10 11.12
C LEU A 704 37.54 -27.02 12.12
N SER A 705 37.50 -27.22 13.45
CA SER A 705 37.12 -28.37 14.30
C SER A 705 36.29 -27.88 15.53
N THR A 706 35.27 -28.61 16.02
CA THR A 706 35.23 -29.54 17.19
C THR A 706 35.31 -28.90 18.60
N ASP A 707 34.68 -29.57 19.57
CA ASP A 707 34.91 -29.49 21.04
C ASP A 707 34.36 -28.23 21.78
N ASP A 708 33.72 -28.29 22.96
CA ASP A 708 33.13 -29.45 23.67
C ASP A 708 32.17 -29.07 24.84
N ILE A 709 31.39 -30.07 25.30
CA ILE A 709 30.95 -30.34 26.71
C ILE A 709 29.94 -29.44 27.50
N ASP A 710 29.16 -30.15 28.33
CA ASP A 710 28.25 -29.81 29.47
C ASP A 710 27.08 -28.82 29.27
N SER A 711 25.80 -29.14 29.62
CA SER A 711 25.14 -30.17 30.46
C SER A 711 25.11 -29.97 31.99
N LYS A 712 24.02 -29.36 32.48
CA LYS A 712 23.31 -29.67 33.75
C LYS A 712 21.96 -28.92 33.82
N ASP A 713 20.86 -29.60 34.14
CA ASP A 713 20.23 -29.72 35.49
C ASP A 713 19.76 -28.36 36.08
N GLN A 714 18.57 -28.20 36.67
CA GLN A 714 17.52 -29.19 37.01
C GLN A 714 16.12 -28.55 37.21
N CYS A 715 15.17 -29.34 37.71
CA CYS A 715 13.81 -29.00 38.16
C CYS A 715 13.76 -27.82 39.18
N ALA A 716 12.61 -27.24 39.57
CA ALA A 716 11.26 -27.81 39.61
C ALA A 716 10.11 -26.80 39.58
N THR A 717 8.89 -27.36 39.52
CA THR A 717 7.56 -26.75 39.69
C THR A 717 7.40 -25.79 40.87
N GLN A 718 6.60 -24.74 40.65
CA GLN A 718 5.34 -24.59 41.39
C GLN A 718 4.22 -24.14 40.44
#